data_AF-A0A094J032-F1
#
_entry.id   AF-A0A094J032-F1
#
_cell.length_a   1.000
_cell.length_b   1.000
_cell.length_c   1.000
_cell.angle_alpha   90.00
_cell.angle_beta   90.00
_cell.angle_gamma   90.00
#
_symmetry.space_group_name_H-M   'P 1'
#
loop_
_entity.id
_entity.type
_entity.pdbx_description
1 polymer ?
#
loop_
_entity_poly.entity_id
_entity_poly.type
_entity_poly.pdbx_seq_one_letter_code
_entity_poly.pdbx_strand_id
1 'polypeptide(L)'
;MDTESTVIAAINAEENYEKRVFVATAKGKAEGLDSHENTAMRVFTQEVISTSSYWIVSLLSYPGQTPSPMAIVANRSYLRYRNNRRNLRAWATHSQPASKEAPSPHHAEPPSLRTGEVPIARRPTVAILGKVLERLGPSQSRTLAEQDVLSQPRHGRNRQDRLTFAVFPDLGSVRIMKVSLSLITLFAALNTVSAAPPNGGGGGGHGDGHGDGHGHGKPMVNSKALRGLIKEKALMDKAQILQDFAGLSGTPITRVIGSPGHNATVNWYYDTIKKLDDYYSVYIQPFPVVTASGNLTVNDALIESATMSFTGAGHPVAELVPVANLACDAGDFPAEVSGKIALISRGTCTFGAKAKLAKAAGAVGVVVYNNEDGVVQGTLGEEGDYPPTIGISKAQGEKFLAAIAAGTAQTADLVIEQQTITTYNVIAETLGGDHTNVIHLGGHSDSVAAGPGINDNGSGGIGILEVALHLTKFKVKNAVRFSWWAAEEEGLLGALHYVKSQPQSELDKIKLYLNFDMIASPSYVLGVYDGDGSTFNVTGPQGSAQAEHLFIDYFRDIEKMPTVPTDFDGRSDYGPFLDAGIACGGLFTGAEGLKTPEEAILYGGTAGQAYDPNYHAIGDTVDNCNSTAFIINTRAIAHSVAVLGKSTALLEEPLVRRGGYRDFTRASGVGKKLQGGCGTKAL
;
A
#
# COMPACT_ATOMS: atom_id res chain seq x y z
N MET A 1 54.96 19.97 47.36
CA MET A 1 55.86 20.48 46.30
C MET A 1 55.16 20.40 44.95
N ASP A 2 54.35 21.37 44.51
CA ASP A 2 53.53 22.34 45.23
C ASP A 2 52.36 22.78 44.32
N THR A 3 51.32 23.26 45.00
CA THR A 3 50.24 24.18 44.59
C THR A 3 50.66 25.23 43.53
N GLU A 4 49.79 25.79 42.69
CA GLU A 4 48.59 26.59 43.06
C GLU A 4 47.47 26.66 41.99
N SER A 5 46.32 27.19 42.42
CA SER A 5 45.08 27.46 41.67
C SER A 5 44.78 28.97 41.55
N THR A 6 44.19 29.46 40.44
CA THR A 6 43.45 30.75 40.29
C THR A 6 42.91 30.95 38.85
N VAL A 7 41.96 31.84 38.50
CA VAL A 7 40.52 31.91 38.86
C VAL A 7 39.77 33.02 38.05
N ILE A 8 38.61 32.69 37.46
CA ILE A 8 37.46 33.56 37.06
C ILE A 8 37.49 34.50 35.79
N ALA A 9 36.38 34.36 35.02
CA ALA A 9 35.60 35.29 34.16
C ALA A 9 36.14 36.06 32.91
N ALA A 10 35.69 35.57 31.75
CA ALA A 10 34.90 36.25 30.69
C ALA A 10 34.96 37.79 30.44
N ILE A 11 35.34 38.16 29.20
CA ILE A 11 34.80 39.30 28.42
C ILE A 11 34.67 38.88 26.94
N ASN A 12 33.64 39.39 26.24
CA ASN A 12 33.34 39.15 24.81
C ASN A 12 34.39 39.75 23.85
N ALA A 13 34.64 39.07 22.72
CA ALA A 13 35.03 39.68 21.45
C ALA A 13 34.65 38.76 20.28
N GLU A 14 34.25 39.34 19.15
CA GLU A 14 33.85 38.63 17.93
C GLU A 14 35.05 38.19 17.06
N GLU A 15 34.72 37.38 16.04
CA GLU A 15 35.40 37.18 14.74
C GLU A 15 36.05 35.81 14.43
N ASN A 16 35.38 35.11 13.50
CA ASN A 16 35.90 34.41 12.33
C ASN A 16 37.34 33.84 12.36
N TYR A 17 37.47 32.51 12.28
CA TYR A 17 38.63 31.89 11.63
C TYR A 17 38.26 30.62 10.85
N GLU A 18 38.53 30.64 9.53
CA GLU A 18 38.40 29.49 8.65
C GLU A 18 39.45 28.41 8.99
N LYS A 19 39.04 27.15 9.11
CA LYS A 19 39.98 26.02 9.21
C LYS A 19 40.42 25.52 7.84
N ARG A 20 41.64 25.90 7.45
CA ARG A 20 42.36 25.29 6.32
C ARG A 20 42.79 23.86 6.67
N VAL A 21 42.45 22.90 5.81
CA VAL A 21 43.00 21.54 5.87
C VAL A 21 44.33 21.50 5.12
N PHE A 22 45.40 21.06 5.78
CA PHE A 22 46.70 20.86 5.15
C PHE A 22 46.75 19.50 4.44
N VAL A 23 47.13 19.50 3.16
CA VAL A 23 47.51 18.28 2.42
C VAL A 23 49.03 18.18 2.41
N ALA A 24 49.58 17.23 3.17
CA ALA A 24 51.02 16.94 3.17
C ALA A 24 51.36 15.97 2.04
N THR A 25 52.17 16.39 1.07
CA THR A 25 52.72 15.52 0.02
C THR A 25 54.08 14.97 0.42
N ALA A 26 54.16 13.67 0.69
CA ALA A 26 55.44 12.99 0.94
C ALA A 26 56.10 12.57 -0.38
N LYS A 27 57.30 13.12 -0.67
CA LYS A 27 58.22 12.59 -1.70
C LYS A 27 59.23 11.66 -1.04
N GLY A 28 59.19 10.38 -1.37
CA GLY A 28 60.23 9.39 -1.02
C GLY A 28 60.93 8.89 -2.29
N LYS A 29 62.25 9.02 -2.36
CA LYS A 29 63.09 8.30 -3.35
C LYS A 29 63.31 6.87 -2.88
N ALA A 30 63.39 5.92 -3.82
CA ALA A 30 64.08 4.65 -3.62
C ALA A 30 64.80 4.27 -4.92
N GLU A 31 66.10 4.02 -4.84
CA GLU A 31 66.95 3.52 -5.92
C GLU A 31 67.37 2.08 -5.59
N GLY A 32 67.28 1.18 -6.57
CA GLY A 32 68.08 -0.05 -6.73
C GLY A 32 68.03 -1.15 -5.63
N LEU A 33 67.51 -2.33 -5.99
CA LEU A 33 68.37 -3.50 -6.33
C LEU A 33 67.55 -4.71 -6.82
N ASP A 34 68.07 -5.31 -7.90
CA ASP A 34 67.89 -6.66 -8.47
C ASP A 34 67.28 -7.78 -7.56
N SER A 35 66.51 -8.78 -8.02
CA SER A 35 66.46 -9.45 -9.32
C SER A 35 65.44 -10.63 -9.32
N HIS A 36 65.03 -11.10 -10.52
CA HIS A 36 64.45 -12.43 -10.87
C HIS A 36 63.12 -12.88 -10.18
N GLU A 37 62.10 -13.46 -10.84
CA GLU A 37 61.95 -14.06 -12.18
C GLU A 37 60.68 -13.62 -12.95
N ASN A 38 60.62 -13.97 -14.24
CA ASN A 38 59.52 -13.69 -15.17
C ASN A 38 58.27 -14.57 -14.96
N THR A 39 57.08 -14.03 -15.27
CA THR A 39 56.22 -14.59 -16.35
C THR A 39 55.29 -13.50 -16.93
N ALA A 40 55.18 -13.51 -18.25
CA ALA A 40 54.63 -12.46 -19.12
C ALA A 40 53.26 -11.83 -18.77
N MET A 41 53.21 -10.50 -18.82
CA MET A 41 52.01 -9.75 -19.21
C MET A 41 51.61 -10.05 -20.66
N ARG A 42 50.30 -10.07 -20.94
CA ARG A 42 49.77 -9.35 -22.10
C ARG A 42 48.50 -8.59 -21.72
N VAL A 43 48.62 -7.27 -21.76
CA VAL A 43 47.55 -6.29 -21.59
C VAL A 43 46.71 -6.23 -22.86
N PHE A 44 45.38 -6.20 -22.74
CA PHE A 44 44.60 -5.16 -23.42
C PHE A 44 43.36 -4.77 -22.59
N THR A 45 43.05 -3.50 -22.67
CA THR A 45 42.11 -2.74 -21.84
C THR A 45 40.64 -3.02 -22.15
N GLN A 46 39.79 -2.91 -21.13
CA GLN A 46 38.40 -2.50 -21.34
C GLN A 46 38.09 -1.32 -20.41
N GLU A 47 37.69 -0.19 -21.00
CA GLU A 47 37.34 1.03 -20.26
C GLU A 47 35.97 0.86 -19.59
N VAL A 48 35.88 1.23 -18.31
CA VAL A 48 34.60 1.56 -17.66
C VAL A 48 34.64 3.03 -17.31
N ILE A 49 34.03 3.86 -18.15
CA ILE A 49 33.83 5.28 -17.86
C ILE A 49 32.65 5.40 -16.90
N SER A 50 32.97 5.52 -15.62
CA SER A 50 32.08 6.05 -14.59
C SER A 50 32.17 7.58 -14.58
N THR A 51 31.06 8.27 -14.80
CA THR A 51 30.95 9.72 -14.55
C THR A 51 29.72 10.03 -13.72
N SER A 52 29.87 9.94 -12.40
CA SER A 52 28.96 10.58 -11.45
C SER A 52 29.31 12.06 -11.35
N SER A 53 28.39 12.95 -11.74
CA SER A 53 28.58 14.40 -11.66
C SER A 53 27.75 15.01 -10.54
N TYR A 54 28.35 15.11 -9.35
CA TYR A 54 27.89 16.03 -8.31
C TYR A 54 28.05 17.48 -8.80
N TRP A 55 26.98 18.26 -8.76
CA TRP A 55 27.05 19.71 -8.95
C TRP A 55 27.00 20.42 -7.60
N ILE A 56 28.17 20.86 -7.13
CA ILE A 56 28.28 21.85 -6.05
C ILE A 56 27.87 23.22 -6.62
N VAL A 57 26.84 23.83 -6.04
CA VAL A 57 26.44 25.20 -6.39
C VAL A 57 27.22 26.18 -5.50
N SER A 58 28.24 26.82 -6.07
CA SER A 58 28.93 27.93 -5.42
C SER A 58 28.08 29.20 -5.48
N LEU A 59 27.58 29.65 -4.33
CA LEU A 59 26.92 30.96 -4.18
C LEU A 59 27.97 32.07 -4.09
N LEU A 60 28.16 32.82 -5.18
CA LEU A 60 28.81 34.12 -5.15
C LEU A 60 27.78 35.20 -4.78
N SER A 61 27.88 35.72 -3.55
CA SER A 61 27.03 36.81 -3.07
C SER A 61 27.65 38.18 -3.38
N TYR A 62 26.89 39.05 -4.05
CA TYR A 62 27.13 40.50 -4.05
C TYR A 62 26.05 41.17 -3.19
N PRO A 63 26.40 42.13 -2.31
CA PRO A 63 25.44 42.70 -1.36
C PRO A 63 24.60 43.84 -1.95
N GLY A 64 23.32 43.88 -1.55
CA GLY A 64 22.53 45.11 -1.55
C GLY A 64 21.54 45.31 -2.70
N GLN A 65 20.40 44.61 -2.66
CA GLN A 65 19.08 45.15 -3.04
C GLN A 65 17.94 44.22 -2.59
N THR A 66 16.89 44.79 -1.98
CA THR A 66 15.67 44.07 -1.59
C THR A 66 14.63 44.10 -2.72
N PRO A 67 13.94 42.98 -3.00
CA PRO A 67 12.70 43.00 -3.78
C PRO A 67 11.51 42.36 -3.05
N SER A 68 10.38 43.06 -3.09
CA SER A 68 9.04 42.59 -2.71
C SER A 68 8.52 41.48 -3.67
N PRO A 69 7.52 40.67 -3.27
CA PRO A 69 7.19 39.45 -4.02
C PRO A 69 6.44 39.73 -5.33
N MET A 70 6.79 39.00 -6.38
CA MET A 70 6.00 38.91 -7.61
C MET A 70 5.80 37.44 -8.02
N ALA A 71 4.56 37.09 -8.35
CA ALA A 71 4.18 35.73 -8.72
C ALA A 71 4.74 35.33 -10.09
N ILE A 72 5.17 34.07 -10.23
CA ILE A 72 5.54 33.48 -11.52
C ILE A 72 4.50 32.41 -11.89
N VAL A 73 3.73 32.70 -12.93
CA VAL A 73 2.91 31.72 -13.66
C VAL A 73 3.85 30.95 -14.59
N ALA A 74 4.00 29.65 -14.38
CA ALA A 74 4.77 28.78 -15.27
C ALA A 74 3.85 28.05 -16.26
N ASN A 75 3.92 28.45 -17.53
CA ASN A 75 3.33 27.73 -18.66
C ASN A 75 4.48 27.10 -19.46
N ARG A 76 4.47 25.78 -19.70
CA ARG A 76 5.54 25.08 -20.45
C ARG A 76 4.98 24.22 -21.58
N SER A 77 5.17 24.71 -22.81
CA SER A 77 5.15 23.89 -24.03
C SER A 77 6.48 23.13 -24.16
N TYR A 78 6.44 21.85 -24.56
CA TYR A 78 7.65 21.08 -24.89
C TYR A 78 7.67 20.67 -26.37
N LEU A 79 8.79 20.95 -27.05
CA LEU A 79 9.06 20.50 -28.41
C LEU A 79 9.73 19.12 -28.38
N ARG A 80 9.29 18.21 -29.26
CA ARG A 80 9.97 16.94 -29.52
C ARG A 80 11.22 17.17 -30.37
N TYR A 81 12.32 16.49 -30.03
CA TYR A 81 13.39 16.22 -30.98
C TYR A 81 13.45 14.73 -31.31
N ARG A 82 13.67 14.40 -32.57
CA ARG A 82 13.58 13.04 -33.13
C ARG A 82 14.92 12.72 -33.77
N ASN A 83 15.66 11.74 -33.26
CA ASN A 83 16.94 11.35 -33.84
C ASN A 83 16.80 10.04 -34.63
N ASN A 84 17.35 10.06 -35.84
CA ASN A 84 17.21 9.00 -36.84
C ASN A 84 18.60 8.78 -37.45
N ARG A 85 19.23 7.62 -37.22
CA ARG A 85 20.45 7.22 -37.92
C ARG A 85 20.40 5.74 -38.30
N ARG A 86 20.74 5.47 -39.57
CA ARG A 86 20.90 4.14 -40.16
C ARG A 86 22.32 4.02 -40.73
N ASN A 87 22.82 2.78 -40.72
CA ASN A 87 23.86 2.20 -41.57
C ASN A 87 25.32 2.64 -41.39
N LEU A 88 26.18 1.65 -41.06
CA LEU A 88 27.29 1.21 -41.92
C LEU A 88 27.60 -0.28 -41.67
N ARG A 89 28.42 -0.91 -42.52
CA ARG A 89 28.47 -2.37 -42.78
C ARG A 89 29.65 -3.11 -42.13
N ALA A 90 29.48 -4.43 -41.91
CA ALA A 90 30.52 -5.46 -42.06
C ALA A 90 29.89 -6.84 -42.41
N TRP A 91 30.69 -7.87 -42.74
CA TRP A 91 30.30 -9.06 -43.54
C TRP A 91 30.67 -10.41 -42.89
N ALA A 92 30.15 -11.50 -43.51
CA ALA A 92 30.59 -12.93 -43.45
C ALA A 92 30.05 -13.81 -42.28
N THR A 93 29.71 -15.11 -42.45
CA THR A 93 29.49 -16.02 -43.62
C THR A 93 28.72 -17.30 -43.21
N HIS A 94 28.30 -18.13 -44.20
CA HIS A 94 27.70 -19.51 -44.16
C HIS A 94 26.14 -19.55 -44.31
N SER A 95 25.53 -19.88 -45.46
CA SER A 95 25.45 -21.15 -46.27
C SER A 95 24.41 -22.15 -45.74
N GLN A 96 23.49 -22.81 -46.49
CA GLN A 96 23.12 -22.88 -47.93
C GLN A 96 21.64 -23.46 -48.05
N PRO A 97 21.03 -23.82 -49.22
CA PRO A 97 19.64 -23.40 -49.55
C PRO A 97 18.59 -24.49 -49.90
N ALA A 98 17.32 -24.07 -50.09
CA ALA A 98 16.29 -24.57 -51.05
C ALA A 98 14.94 -23.81 -50.85
N SER A 99 13.92 -23.80 -51.72
CA SER A 99 13.83 -23.58 -53.19
C SER A 99 12.36 -23.44 -53.64
N LYS A 100 11.98 -22.38 -54.39
CA LYS A 100 10.70 -22.20 -55.14
C LYS A 100 9.41 -22.17 -54.28
N GLU A 101 8.24 -21.64 -54.69
CA GLU A 101 7.71 -21.09 -55.96
C GLU A 101 6.65 -19.99 -55.66
N ALA A 102 6.16 -19.24 -56.67
CA ALA A 102 5.13 -18.19 -56.55
C ALA A 102 4.01 -18.42 -57.61
N PRO A 103 2.80 -17.79 -57.58
CA PRO A 103 2.63 -16.33 -57.76
C PRO A 103 1.44 -15.61 -57.06
N SER A 104 1.53 -14.26 -57.07
CA SER A 104 0.52 -13.16 -57.11
C SER A 104 -1.00 -13.46 -57.25
N PRO A 105 -1.94 -12.52 -56.86
CA PRO A 105 -1.97 -11.19 -57.49
C PRO A 105 -2.61 -9.94 -56.79
N HIS A 106 -2.39 -8.81 -57.48
CA HIS A 106 -3.17 -7.55 -57.60
C HIS A 106 -3.07 -6.39 -56.57
N HIS A 107 -2.82 -5.21 -57.15
CA HIS A 107 -2.85 -3.86 -56.56
C HIS A 107 -4.28 -3.27 -56.48
N ALA A 108 -4.50 -2.39 -55.50
CA ALA A 108 -5.31 -1.18 -55.67
C ALA A 108 -4.88 -0.06 -54.68
N GLU A 109 -4.60 1.12 -55.22
CA GLU A 109 -4.45 2.44 -54.56
C GLU A 109 -5.59 3.34 -55.12
N PRO A 110 -5.81 4.63 -54.77
CA PRO A 110 -5.32 5.51 -53.68
C PRO A 110 -6.56 6.26 -53.04
N PRO A 111 -6.65 7.60 -52.74
CA PRO A 111 -5.67 8.66 -52.44
C PRO A 111 -5.98 9.65 -51.26
N SER A 112 -4.92 10.39 -50.88
CA SER A 112 -4.85 11.84 -50.55
C SER A 112 -5.48 12.47 -49.28
N LEU A 113 -4.66 13.32 -48.66
CA LEU A 113 -4.98 14.31 -47.62
C LEU A 113 -5.70 15.56 -48.16
N ARG A 114 -6.41 16.27 -47.28
CA ARG A 114 -6.59 17.74 -47.38
C ARG A 114 -6.34 18.43 -46.03
N THR A 115 -5.68 19.57 -46.10
CA THR A 115 -5.46 20.53 -45.01
C THR A 115 -6.59 21.55 -44.95
N GLY A 116 -6.82 22.12 -43.77
CA GLY A 116 -7.77 23.22 -43.53
C GLY A 116 -7.56 23.77 -42.11
N GLU A 117 -7.50 25.09 -41.97
CA GLU A 117 -6.98 25.78 -40.78
C GLU A 117 -7.84 27.03 -40.49
N VAL A 118 -7.74 27.60 -39.28
CA VAL A 118 -8.22 28.96 -38.86
C VAL A 118 -9.75 29.09 -38.56
N PRO A 119 -10.25 29.96 -37.63
CA PRO A 119 -9.61 30.74 -36.54
C PRO A 119 -10.17 30.51 -35.10
N ILE A 120 -9.46 31.07 -34.11
CA ILE A 120 -9.92 31.35 -32.74
C ILE A 120 -10.66 32.71 -32.68
N ALA A 121 -11.70 32.84 -31.84
CA ALA A 121 -12.28 34.13 -31.47
C ALA A 121 -12.24 34.36 -29.94
N ARG A 122 -11.71 35.53 -29.52
CA ARG A 122 -11.82 36.08 -28.15
C ARG A 122 -12.72 37.31 -28.17
N ARG A 123 -13.60 37.50 -27.17
CA ARG A 123 -13.89 38.82 -26.54
C ARG A 123 -14.41 38.66 -25.09
N PRO A 124 -14.04 39.55 -24.15
CA PRO A 124 -14.61 39.63 -22.80
C PRO A 124 -15.63 40.78 -22.67
N THR A 125 -16.42 40.79 -21.59
CA THR A 125 -17.18 42.00 -21.16
C THR A 125 -17.28 42.07 -19.63
N VAL A 126 -17.17 43.29 -19.06
CA VAL A 126 -17.39 43.63 -17.64
C VAL A 126 -18.30 44.87 -17.58
N ALA A 127 -19.34 44.85 -16.75
CA ALA A 127 -20.09 46.02 -16.24
C ALA A 127 -20.94 45.56 -15.03
N ILE A 128 -20.69 46.01 -13.78
CA ILE A 128 -21.14 47.27 -13.15
C ILE A 128 -22.65 47.29 -12.82
N LEU A 129 -22.96 47.29 -11.51
CA LEU A 129 -23.91 48.22 -10.87
C LEU A 129 -23.63 48.30 -9.37
N GLY A 130 -24.05 49.37 -8.68
CA GLY A 130 -23.81 49.50 -7.23
C GLY A 130 -24.68 50.52 -6.50
N LYS A 131 -24.55 50.52 -5.16
CA LYS A 131 -25.08 51.46 -4.14
C LYS A 131 -26.60 51.67 -4.04
N VAL A 132 -27.13 51.43 -2.83
CA VAL A 132 -27.81 52.43 -1.96
C VAL A 132 -27.45 52.10 -0.48
N LEU A 133 -27.49 53.08 0.42
CA LEU A 133 -27.11 52.99 1.85
C LEU A 133 -28.11 53.77 2.74
N GLU A 134 -27.92 53.69 4.07
CA GLU A 134 -28.63 54.42 5.16
C GLU A 134 -30.01 53.82 5.59
N ARG A 135 -30.48 53.91 6.86
CA ARG A 135 -30.07 54.71 8.05
C ARG A 135 -30.64 54.16 9.41
N LEU A 136 -30.21 54.75 10.55
CA LEU A 136 -30.73 54.69 11.96
C LEU A 136 -30.37 53.41 12.78
N GLY A 137 -29.99 53.41 14.07
CA GLY A 137 -30.05 54.37 15.19
C GLY A 137 -30.37 53.59 16.52
N PRO A 138 -29.69 53.79 17.68
CA PRO A 138 -29.73 52.82 18.80
C PRO A 138 -30.41 53.31 20.12
N SER A 139 -30.83 52.37 21.00
CA SER A 139 -31.08 52.48 22.47
C SER A 139 -31.83 51.19 22.95
N GLN A 140 -31.93 50.77 24.22
CA GLN A 140 -31.31 51.14 25.50
C GLN A 140 -31.36 49.90 26.46
N SER A 141 -30.64 49.94 27.58
CA SER A 141 -30.60 48.89 28.61
C SER A 141 -31.74 48.98 29.64
N ARG A 142 -32.03 47.85 30.33
CA ARG A 142 -32.61 47.85 31.69
C ARG A 142 -32.25 46.59 32.49
N THR A 143 -31.75 46.79 33.70
CA THR A 143 -31.56 45.81 34.78
C THR A 143 -32.74 45.83 35.75
N LEU A 144 -32.86 44.77 36.56
CA LEU A 144 -33.51 44.60 37.88
C LEU A 144 -33.59 43.07 38.14
N ALA A 145 -33.52 42.48 39.33
CA ALA A 145 -32.92 42.75 40.64
C ALA A 145 -33.26 41.53 41.52
N GLU A 146 -32.52 41.35 42.62
CA GLU A 146 -32.51 40.23 43.57
C GLU A 146 -33.87 39.85 44.22
N GLN A 147 -33.97 38.62 44.76
CA GLN A 147 -34.17 38.39 46.21
C GLN A 147 -34.04 36.93 46.67
N ASP A 148 -33.59 36.75 47.91
CA ASP A 148 -33.35 35.48 48.62
C ASP A 148 -34.63 34.72 49.07
N VAL A 149 -34.48 33.45 49.51
CA VAL A 149 -34.80 32.99 50.89
C VAL A 149 -34.49 31.48 51.09
N LEU A 150 -34.08 31.14 52.32
CA LEU A 150 -33.67 29.81 52.80
C LEU A 150 -34.83 28.80 52.99
N SER A 151 -34.57 27.49 52.78
CA SER A 151 -34.74 26.41 53.81
C SER A 151 -34.66 24.97 53.25
N GLN A 152 -34.27 24.03 54.10
CA GLN A 152 -34.34 22.56 53.96
C GLN A 152 -35.17 21.98 55.15
N PRO A 153 -35.41 20.65 55.34
CA PRO A 153 -35.28 19.47 54.45
C PRO A 153 -36.51 18.51 54.48
N ARG A 154 -36.50 17.45 53.61
CA ARG A 154 -36.66 16.00 53.95
C ARG A 154 -37.44 15.14 52.91
N HIS A 155 -36.87 13.95 52.66
CA HIS A 155 -37.44 12.67 52.16
C HIS A 155 -38.58 12.63 51.12
N GLY A 156 -38.30 11.97 49.99
CA GLY A 156 -39.28 11.39 49.05
C GLY A 156 -38.56 10.53 48.01
N ARG A 157 -39.15 9.42 47.55
CA ARG A 157 -38.49 8.43 46.66
C ARG A 157 -38.80 8.64 45.17
N ASN A 158 -37.88 8.11 44.36
CA ASN A 158 -38.03 7.58 42.98
C ASN A 158 -38.10 8.54 41.77
N ARG A 159 -37.05 8.38 40.95
CA ARG A 159 -37.03 8.26 39.47
C ARG A 159 -37.94 9.17 38.65
N GLN A 160 -37.30 10.16 38.02
CA GLN A 160 -37.53 10.47 36.60
C GLN A 160 -36.25 11.01 35.97
N ASP A 161 -36.05 10.69 34.70
CA ASP A 161 -34.81 10.93 33.97
C ASP A 161 -34.55 12.42 33.70
N ARG A 162 -33.29 12.85 33.80
CA ARG A 162 -32.83 14.14 33.28
C ARG A 162 -31.47 14.00 32.62
N LEU A 163 -31.39 14.50 31.38
CA LEU A 163 -30.13 14.77 30.69
C LEU A 163 -29.31 15.77 31.52
N THR A 164 -28.02 15.48 31.69
CA THR A 164 -27.06 16.40 32.29
C THR A 164 -26.19 16.99 31.17
N PHE A 165 -26.40 18.25 30.83
CA PHE A 165 -25.41 19.02 30.07
C PHE A 165 -24.41 19.63 31.08
N ALA A 166 -23.15 19.25 30.98
CA ALA A 166 -22.07 19.89 31.71
C ALA A 166 -21.45 21.00 30.85
N VAL A 167 -21.22 22.17 31.45
CA VAL A 167 -20.45 23.28 30.87
C VAL A 167 -19.34 23.62 31.86
N PHE A 168 -18.10 23.68 31.38
CA PHE A 168 -16.96 24.29 32.08
C PHE A 168 -16.42 25.48 31.26
N PRO A 169 -15.81 26.49 31.89
CA PRO A 169 -15.63 27.81 31.30
C PRO A 169 -14.23 28.09 30.74
N ASP A 170 -14.17 28.99 29.74
CA ASP A 170 -13.13 30.01 29.42
C ASP A 170 -11.63 29.57 29.30
N LEU A 171 -10.81 30.00 28.33
CA LEU A 171 -10.68 31.26 27.58
C LEU A 171 -9.99 31.02 26.21
N GLY A 172 -10.14 31.94 25.24
CA GLY A 172 -9.06 32.24 24.27
C GLY A 172 -9.38 32.29 22.76
N SER A 173 -9.64 33.49 22.25
CA SER A 173 -9.20 33.96 20.92
C SER A 173 -9.64 33.19 19.65
N VAL A 174 -10.89 33.37 19.21
CA VAL A 174 -11.36 32.90 17.87
C VAL A 174 -11.33 34.03 16.83
N ARG A 175 -10.62 33.80 15.71
CA ARG A 175 -10.78 34.59 14.48
C ARG A 175 -12.04 34.14 13.73
N ILE A 176 -12.88 35.10 13.34
CA ILE A 176 -14.14 34.82 12.63
C ILE A 176 -13.84 34.42 11.18
N MET A 177 -14.19 33.18 10.80
CA MET A 177 -14.34 32.77 9.40
C MET A 177 -15.78 32.32 9.16
N LYS A 178 -16.46 32.93 8.19
CA LYS A 178 -17.85 32.60 7.84
C LYS A 178 -17.90 31.27 7.10
N VAL A 179 -18.69 30.33 7.60
CA VAL A 179 -19.14 29.15 6.84
C VAL A 179 -20.60 29.34 6.49
N SER A 180 -20.94 29.22 5.21
CA SER A 180 -22.32 29.34 4.72
C SER A 180 -23.10 28.05 4.97
N LEU A 181 -24.24 28.16 5.63
CA LEU A 181 -25.16 27.05 5.87
C LEU A 181 -25.94 26.71 4.59
N SER A 182 -25.98 25.43 4.23
CA SER A 182 -26.92 24.88 3.24
C SER A 182 -27.78 23.82 3.91
N LEU A 183 -29.10 23.93 3.79
CA LEU A 183 -30.05 23.04 4.46
C LEU A 183 -29.98 21.62 3.88
N ILE A 184 -29.96 20.61 4.76
CA ILE A 184 -30.29 19.22 4.41
C ILE A 184 -31.70 18.94 4.94
N THR A 185 -32.61 18.60 4.03
CA THR A 185 -34.00 18.25 4.36
C THR A 185 -34.08 16.77 4.74
N LEU A 186 -34.44 16.47 5.99
CA LEU A 186 -34.63 15.11 6.46
C LEU A 186 -36.01 14.57 6.03
N PHE A 187 -36.04 13.49 5.25
CA PHE A 187 -37.27 12.74 4.97
C PHE A 187 -37.19 11.34 5.57
N ALA A 188 -38.00 11.11 6.61
CA ALA A 188 -38.29 9.78 7.11
C ALA A 188 -39.65 9.33 6.55
N ALA A 189 -39.73 8.08 6.09
CA ALA A 189 -40.99 7.47 5.66
C ALA A 189 -41.01 5.98 6.06
N LEU A 190 -41.63 5.68 7.20
CA LEU A 190 -42.25 4.37 7.39
C LEU A 190 -43.50 4.31 6.49
N ASN A 191 -43.79 3.14 5.92
CA ASN A 191 -45.16 2.71 5.70
C ASN A 191 -45.24 1.18 5.58
N THR A 192 -46.11 0.59 6.39
CA THR A 192 -46.58 -0.79 6.25
C THR A 192 -48.07 -0.76 5.91
N VAL A 193 -48.49 -1.33 4.78
CA VAL A 193 -49.86 -1.83 4.54
C VAL A 193 -49.81 -3.02 3.58
N SER A 194 -50.63 -4.03 3.84
CA SER A 194 -50.85 -5.21 3.00
C SER A 194 -52.13 -5.06 2.15
N ALA A 195 -52.12 -5.53 0.90
CA ALA A 195 -53.32 -5.88 0.14
C ALA A 195 -53.00 -6.88 -1.01
N ALA A 196 -53.96 -7.73 -1.34
CA ALA A 196 -53.84 -8.86 -2.28
C ALA A 196 -54.22 -8.49 -3.75
N PRO A 197 -54.01 -9.37 -4.75
CA PRO A 197 -54.05 -9.00 -6.17
C PRO A 197 -55.43 -9.22 -6.85
N PRO A 198 -55.68 -8.57 -8.01
CA PRO A 198 -56.76 -8.93 -8.92
C PRO A 198 -56.30 -9.90 -10.01
N ASN A 199 -57.20 -10.82 -10.38
CA ASN A 199 -57.03 -11.79 -11.47
C ASN A 199 -57.90 -11.38 -12.67
N GLY A 200 -57.47 -11.69 -13.90
CA GLY A 200 -58.39 -12.04 -14.99
C GLY A 200 -58.42 -11.17 -16.25
N GLY A 201 -58.54 -11.84 -17.41
CA GLY A 201 -59.06 -11.28 -18.66
C GLY A 201 -58.03 -11.13 -19.78
N GLY A 202 -58.14 -11.96 -20.83
CA GLY A 202 -57.31 -11.84 -22.04
C GLY A 202 -58.05 -11.16 -23.20
N GLY A 203 -57.29 -10.78 -24.23
CA GLY A 203 -57.81 -10.25 -25.49
C GLY A 203 -56.67 -10.04 -26.49
N GLY A 204 -56.70 -10.74 -27.63
CA GLY A 204 -55.67 -10.64 -28.66
C GLY A 204 -55.95 -9.53 -29.68
N GLY A 205 -54.89 -9.00 -30.28
CA GLY A 205 -54.97 -8.06 -31.40
C GLY A 205 -53.66 -8.00 -32.17
N HIS A 206 -53.68 -8.36 -33.47
CA HIS A 206 -52.60 -8.05 -34.41
C HIS A 206 -52.72 -6.59 -34.88
N GLY A 207 -51.59 -5.91 -35.10
CA GLY A 207 -51.57 -4.51 -35.50
C GLY A 207 -50.16 -3.93 -35.67
N ASP A 208 -49.47 -4.39 -36.72
CA ASP A 208 -48.38 -3.77 -37.48
C ASP A 208 -47.66 -2.51 -36.95
N GLY A 209 -46.35 -2.65 -36.76
CA GLY A 209 -45.42 -1.94 -37.65
C GLY A 209 -45.04 -0.48 -37.34
N HIS A 210 -44.47 -0.21 -36.16
CA HIS A 210 -43.52 0.90 -36.00
C HIS A 210 -42.13 0.40 -35.60
N GLY A 211 -41.09 1.08 -36.11
CA GLY A 211 -39.72 0.58 -36.11
C GLY A 211 -39.01 0.79 -34.78
N ASP A 212 -39.10 -0.19 -33.88
CA ASP A 212 -38.34 -0.21 -32.64
C ASP A 212 -36.88 -0.60 -32.91
N GLY A 213 -35.96 0.34 -32.68
CA GLY A 213 -34.53 0.05 -32.72
C GLY A 213 -34.17 -1.02 -31.69
N HIS A 214 -33.58 -2.14 -32.14
CA HIS A 214 -33.33 -3.32 -31.29
C HIS A 214 -32.38 -3.04 -30.11
N GLY A 215 -32.95 -2.62 -28.98
CA GLY A 215 -32.29 -2.49 -27.68
C GLY A 215 -31.98 -3.85 -27.07
N HIS A 216 -31.02 -4.58 -27.63
CA HIS A 216 -30.49 -5.79 -26.99
C HIS A 216 -29.73 -5.40 -25.72
N GLY A 217 -30.29 -5.72 -24.55
CA GLY A 217 -29.68 -5.44 -23.25
C GLY A 217 -28.32 -6.11 -23.05
N LYS A 218 -27.55 -5.62 -22.06
CA LYS A 218 -26.15 -6.01 -21.78
C LYS A 218 -25.95 -7.55 -21.86
N PRO A 219 -24.98 -8.06 -22.64
CA PRO A 219 -24.73 -9.50 -22.79
C PRO A 219 -24.29 -10.15 -21.46
N MET A 220 -24.53 -11.45 -21.30
CA MET A 220 -24.04 -12.18 -20.11
C MET A 220 -22.51 -12.14 -20.06
N VAL A 221 -21.94 -11.97 -18.86
CA VAL A 221 -20.48 -11.85 -18.68
C VAL A 221 -19.75 -13.08 -19.22
N ASN A 222 -18.64 -12.84 -19.93
CA ASN A 222 -17.87 -13.87 -20.62
C ASN A 222 -16.38 -13.62 -20.41
N SER A 223 -15.63 -14.63 -19.95
CA SER A 223 -14.21 -14.47 -19.62
C SER A 223 -13.37 -14.01 -20.81
N LYS A 224 -13.54 -14.59 -22.01
CA LYS A 224 -12.75 -14.17 -23.18
C LYS A 224 -13.03 -12.71 -23.55
N ALA A 225 -14.29 -12.28 -23.45
CA ALA A 225 -14.67 -10.90 -23.74
C ALA A 225 -14.15 -9.92 -22.67
N LEU A 226 -14.37 -10.19 -21.38
CA LEU A 226 -13.96 -9.30 -20.28
C LEU A 226 -12.44 -9.17 -20.21
N ARG A 227 -11.69 -10.28 -20.27
CA ARG A 227 -10.21 -10.27 -20.34
C ARG A 227 -9.66 -9.55 -21.57
N GLY A 228 -10.36 -9.66 -22.69
CA GLY A 228 -10.00 -8.96 -23.92
C GLY A 228 -10.06 -7.44 -23.81
N LEU A 229 -10.78 -6.90 -22.82
CA LEU A 229 -10.84 -5.47 -22.54
C LEU A 229 -9.65 -4.97 -21.70
N ILE A 230 -9.10 -5.79 -20.79
CA ILE A 230 -7.95 -5.44 -19.94
C ILE A 230 -6.71 -5.15 -20.81
N LYS A 231 -6.14 -3.95 -20.66
CA LYS A 231 -4.94 -3.47 -21.40
C LYS A 231 -3.82 -3.07 -20.44
N GLU A 232 -2.60 -3.51 -20.76
CA GLU A 232 -1.36 -3.16 -20.04
C GLU A 232 -1.23 -1.66 -19.79
N LYS A 233 -1.36 -0.85 -20.84
CA LYS A 233 -1.28 0.61 -20.75
C LYS A 233 -2.31 1.19 -19.78
N ALA A 234 -3.52 0.64 -19.72
CA ALA A 234 -4.57 1.14 -18.83
C ALA A 234 -4.31 0.79 -17.36
N LEU A 235 -3.47 -0.21 -17.07
CA LEU A 235 -2.98 -0.54 -15.73
C LEU A 235 -1.82 0.39 -15.35
N MET A 236 -0.81 0.50 -16.22
CA MET A 236 0.35 1.38 -15.97
C MET A 236 -0.02 2.87 -15.89
N ASP A 237 -0.98 3.33 -16.70
CA ASP A 237 -1.54 4.70 -16.61
C ASP A 237 -2.19 4.95 -15.24
N LYS A 238 -2.82 3.94 -14.63
CA LYS A 238 -3.42 4.05 -13.28
C LYS A 238 -2.39 3.92 -12.17
N ALA A 239 -1.36 3.11 -12.36
CA ALA A 239 -0.24 3.02 -11.44
C ALA A 239 0.50 4.37 -11.32
N GLN A 240 0.64 5.10 -12.45
CA GLN A 240 1.09 6.49 -12.41
C GLN A 240 0.14 7.41 -11.65
N ILE A 241 -1.20 7.26 -11.80
CA ILE A 241 -2.17 8.07 -11.04
C ILE A 241 -2.01 7.86 -9.52
N LEU A 242 -1.83 6.61 -9.05
CA LEU A 242 -1.59 6.34 -7.62
C LEU A 242 -0.25 6.91 -7.13
N GLN A 243 0.78 6.90 -7.98
CA GLN A 243 2.05 7.54 -7.67
C GLN A 243 1.96 9.07 -7.62
N ASP A 244 1.20 9.68 -8.53
CA ASP A 244 0.91 11.12 -8.52
C ASP A 244 0.14 11.50 -7.23
N PHE A 245 -0.77 10.64 -6.76
CA PHE A 245 -1.43 10.81 -5.47
C PHE A 245 -0.47 10.64 -4.30
N ALA A 246 0.40 9.62 -4.28
CA ALA A 246 1.44 9.48 -3.27
C ALA A 246 2.34 10.73 -3.19
N GLY A 247 2.56 11.40 -4.33
CA GLY A 247 3.23 12.69 -4.45
C GLY A 247 2.59 13.85 -3.67
N LEU A 248 1.28 13.78 -3.37
CA LEU A 248 0.58 14.79 -2.57
C LEU A 248 0.98 14.78 -1.09
N SER A 249 1.55 13.68 -0.61
CA SER A 249 1.98 13.50 0.78
C SER A 249 3.34 14.14 1.11
N GLY A 250 4.10 14.59 0.09
CA GLY A 250 5.40 15.24 0.27
C GLY A 250 6.58 14.27 0.15
N THR A 251 7.51 14.30 1.10
CA THR A 251 8.70 13.41 1.11
C THR A 251 8.79 12.70 2.46
N PRO A 252 8.80 11.35 2.51
CA PRO A 252 8.62 10.43 1.38
C PRO A 252 7.26 10.58 0.69
N ILE A 253 7.19 10.20 -0.60
CA ILE A 253 5.91 10.05 -1.29
C ILE A 253 5.25 8.77 -0.79
N THR A 254 3.99 8.84 -0.36
CA THR A 254 3.33 7.72 0.33
C THR A 254 1.80 7.82 0.28
N ARG A 255 1.12 6.67 0.38
CA ARG A 255 -0.31 6.56 0.61
C ARG A 255 -0.64 5.99 2.00
N VAL A 256 0.22 6.19 3.01
CA VAL A 256 -0.09 5.85 4.41
C VAL A 256 -1.39 6.50 4.86
N ILE A 257 -2.16 5.80 5.70
CA ILE A 257 -3.53 6.20 6.03
C ILE A 257 -3.65 7.63 6.56
N GLY A 258 -4.71 8.32 6.13
CA GLY A 258 -4.95 9.72 6.49
C GLY A 258 -4.04 10.74 5.79
N SER A 259 -2.99 10.31 5.08
CA SER A 259 -2.17 11.20 4.26
C SER A 259 -2.96 11.82 3.10
N PRO A 260 -2.50 12.96 2.52
CA PRO A 260 -3.11 13.52 1.32
C PRO A 260 -3.19 12.52 0.14
N GLY A 261 -2.17 11.67 -0.03
CA GLY A 261 -2.12 10.65 -1.07
C GLY A 261 -3.10 9.48 -0.86
N HIS A 262 -3.27 9.04 0.39
CA HIS A 262 -4.30 8.04 0.72
C HIS A 262 -5.71 8.59 0.48
N ASN A 263 -5.98 9.78 1.01
CA ASN A 263 -7.28 10.43 0.83
C ASN A 263 -7.62 10.67 -0.66
N ALA A 264 -6.65 11.08 -1.47
CA ALA A 264 -6.83 11.21 -2.92
C ALA A 264 -7.15 9.86 -3.59
N THR A 265 -6.53 8.77 -3.13
CA THR A 265 -6.72 7.41 -3.64
C THR A 265 -8.10 6.85 -3.30
N VAL A 266 -8.54 6.95 -2.03
CA VAL A 266 -9.90 6.61 -1.59
C VAL A 266 -10.94 7.38 -2.39
N ASN A 267 -10.79 8.71 -2.49
CA ASN A 267 -11.71 9.55 -3.25
C ASN A 267 -11.72 9.17 -4.73
N TRP A 268 -10.58 8.81 -5.32
CA TRP A 268 -10.51 8.40 -6.72
C TRP A 268 -11.22 7.07 -6.99
N TYR A 269 -11.08 6.06 -6.12
CA TYR A 269 -11.84 4.81 -6.23
C TYR A 269 -13.35 5.08 -6.13
N TYR A 270 -13.77 5.83 -5.10
CA TYR A 270 -15.17 6.19 -4.91
C TYR A 270 -15.75 6.99 -6.09
N ASP A 271 -15.13 8.12 -6.47
CA ASP A 271 -15.61 8.99 -7.54
C ASP A 271 -15.54 8.34 -8.92
N THR A 272 -14.67 7.35 -9.12
CA THR A 272 -14.59 6.61 -10.38
C THR A 272 -15.76 5.63 -10.50
N ILE A 273 -16.06 4.87 -9.45
CA ILE A 273 -17.21 3.95 -9.46
C ILE A 273 -18.54 4.68 -9.32
N LYS A 274 -18.60 5.81 -8.59
CA LYS A 274 -19.84 6.57 -8.39
C LYS A 274 -20.42 7.17 -9.69
N LYS A 275 -19.61 7.31 -10.73
CA LYS A 275 -20.03 7.68 -12.11
C LYS A 275 -20.69 6.52 -12.88
N LEU A 276 -20.74 5.33 -12.29
CA LEU A 276 -21.32 4.10 -12.84
C LEU A 276 -22.51 3.65 -11.97
N ASP A 277 -23.29 4.61 -11.45
CA ASP A 277 -24.44 4.37 -10.57
C ASP A 277 -25.67 3.79 -11.29
N ASP A 278 -25.62 3.63 -12.62
CA ASP A 278 -26.52 2.75 -13.38
C ASP A 278 -26.21 1.25 -13.19
N TYR A 279 -25.04 0.93 -12.62
CA TYR A 279 -24.54 -0.44 -12.51
C TYR A 279 -24.05 -0.83 -11.12
N TYR A 280 -23.57 0.11 -10.31
CA TYR A 280 -23.06 -0.12 -8.96
C TYR A 280 -23.81 0.69 -7.90
N SER A 281 -24.19 0.03 -6.80
CA SER A 281 -24.30 0.69 -5.51
C SER A 281 -22.89 0.88 -4.98
N VAL A 282 -22.52 2.09 -4.55
CA VAL A 282 -21.21 2.37 -3.96
C VAL A 282 -21.38 3.26 -2.74
N TYR A 283 -20.65 2.92 -1.67
CA TYR A 283 -20.60 3.70 -0.44
C TYR A 283 -19.19 3.71 0.15
N ILE A 284 -18.96 4.69 1.01
CA ILE A 284 -17.76 4.79 1.85
C ILE A 284 -18.14 4.31 3.25
N GLN A 285 -17.33 3.44 3.85
CA GLN A 285 -17.44 3.02 5.23
C GLN A 285 -16.37 3.73 6.08
N PRO A 286 -16.73 4.75 6.86
CA PRO A 286 -15.80 5.42 7.77
C PRO A 286 -15.56 4.58 9.02
N PHE A 287 -14.30 4.53 9.48
CA PHE A 287 -13.96 3.91 10.76
C PHE A 287 -12.76 4.61 11.43
N PRO A 288 -12.71 4.63 12.78
CA PRO A 288 -11.58 5.16 13.51
C PRO A 288 -10.39 4.19 13.47
N VAL A 289 -9.18 4.72 13.37
CA VAL A 289 -7.92 3.99 13.54
C VAL A 289 -7.01 4.82 14.45
N VAL A 290 -6.35 4.16 15.41
CA VAL A 290 -5.29 4.76 16.23
C VAL A 290 -3.98 4.65 15.46
N THR A 291 -3.43 5.78 15.00
CA THR A 291 -2.06 5.84 14.48
C THR A 291 -1.10 6.31 15.57
N ALA A 292 0.14 5.85 15.51
CA ALA A 292 1.20 6.25 16.40
C ALA A 292 2.37 6.84 15.61
N SER A 293 2.97 7.90 16.13
CA SER A 293 4.19 8.49 15.59
C SER A 293 5.13 8.87 16.73
N GLY A 294 6.42 8.68 16.52
CA GLY A 294 7.37 8.96 17.58
C GLY A 294 8.81 9.03 17.11
N ASN A 295 9.67 9.39 18.05
CA ASN A 295 11.11 9.47 17.88
C ASN A 295 11.83 8.90 19.11
N LEU A 296 13.10 8.57 18.91
CA LEU A 296 14.01 8.15 19.96
C LEU A 296 15.26 9.02 19.88
N THR A 297 15.66 9.62 21.01
CA THR A 297 17.03 10.10 21.18
C THR A 297 17.72 9.28 22.26
N VAL A 298 19.03 9.11 22.14
CA VAL A 298 19.85 8.45 23.17
C VAL A 298 21.09 9.30 23.43
N ASN A 299 21.26 9.75 24.67
CA ASN A 299 22.28 10.71 25.08
C ASN A 299 22.30 11.94 24.14
N ASP A 300 21.14 12.59 23.98
CA ASP A 300 20.86 13.76 23.12
C ASP A 300 21.06 13.54 21.60
N ALA A 301 21.44 12.35 21.15
CA ALA A 301 21.58 12.01 19.73
C ALA A 301 20.29 11.38 19.18
N LEU A 302 19.69 12.00 18.15
CA LEU A 302 18.54 11.44 17.43
C LEU A 302 18.91 10.10 16.77
N ILE A 303 18.05 9.10 16.96
CA ILE A 303 18.24 7.74 16.46
C ILE A 303 17.26 7.47 15.31
N GLU A 304 17.80 6.98 14.19
CA GLU A 304 16.99 6.46 13.09
C GLU A 304 16.18 5.26 13.59
N SER A 305 14.85 5.40 13.55
CA SER A 305 13.92 4.56 14.26
C SER A 305 12.54 4.53 13.60
N ALA A 306 11.74 3.50 13.88
CA ALA A 306 10.40 3.33 13.36
C ALA A 306 9.41 2.98 14.47
N THR A 307 8.28 3.67 14.53
CA THR A 307 7.21 3.39 15.50
C THR A 307 6.51 2.08 15.13
N MET A 308 6.18 1.24 16.10
CA MET A 308 5.45 -0.01 15.85
C MET A 308 3.93 0.19 15.91
N SER A 309 3.17 -0.35 14.97
CA SER A 309 1.70 -0.26 14.99
C SER A 309 1.12 -0.86 16.27
N PHE A 310 0.05 -0.25 16.78
CA PHE A 310 -0.56 -0.49 18.10
C PHE A 310 0.31 -0.19 19.34
N THR A 311 1.49 0.43 19.20
CA THR A 311 2.27 0.84 20.37
C THR A 311 1.54 1.87 21.25
N GLY A 312 1.75 1.81 22.57
CA GLY A 312 1.17 2.77 23.52
C GLY A 312 1.84 4.14 23.47
N ALA A 313 1.07 5.21 23.70
CA ALA A 313 1.62 6.56 23.83
C ALA A 313 2.42 6.76 25.13
N GLY A 314 3.40 7.65 25.12
CA GLY A 314 4.16 8.04 26.30
C GLY A 314 5.46 8.78 25.99
N HIS A 315 6.07 9.33 27.04
CA HIS A 315 7.33 10.06 26.98
C HIS A 315 8.28 9.63 28.13
N PRO A 316 8.66 8.34 28.24
CA PRO A 316 9.66 7.90 29.21
C PRO A 316 11.05 8.43 28.86
N VAL A 317 11.70 9.08 29.84
CA VAL A 317 13.13 9.40 29.81
C VAL A 317 13.83 8.53 30.85
N ALA A 318 14.57 7.52 30.41
CA ALA A 318 15.21 6.53 31.28
C ALA A 318 16.39 5.82 30.62
N GLU A 319 17.21 5.13 31.41
CA GLU A 319 18.31 4.32 30.88
C GLU A 319 17.81 3.10 30.10
N LEU A 320 18.52 2.75 29.02
CA LEU A 320 18.37 1.48 28.31
C LEU A 320 18.93 0.33 29.15
N VAL A 321 18.12 -0.70 29.37
CA VAL A 321 18.50 -1.94 30.05
C VAL A 321 18.43 -3.11 29.05
N PRO A 322 19.57 -3.77 28.74
CA PRO A 322 19.58 -4.95 27.89
C PRO A 322 18.77 -6.09 28.51
N VAL A 323 17.86 -6.68 27.73
CA VAL A 323 17.11 -7.88 28.13
C VAL A 323 17.83 -9.13 27.60
N ALA A 324 17.81 -10.22 28.37
CA ALA A 324 18.51 -11.44 27.98
C ALA A 324 17.81 -12.17 26.82
N ASN A 325 18.56 -13.07 26.17
CA ASN A 325 18.08 -13.96 25.12
C ASN A 325 17.33 -13.21 24.00
N LEU A 326 16.02 -13.45 23.87
CA LEU A 326 15.14 -12.80 22.90
C LEU A 326 13.95 -12.11 23.58
N ALA A 327 13.93 -11.97 24.91
CA ALA A 327 12.80 -11.43 25.67
C ALA A 327 11.46 -12.15 25.36
N CYS A 328 11.52 -13.47 25.18
CA CYS A 328 10.35 -14.31 24.86
C CYS A 328 9.74 -14.96 26.11
N ASP A 329 10.51 -15.03 27.20
CA ASP A 329 10.09 -15.57 28.48
C ASP A 329 10.15 -14.49 29.57
N ALA A 330 9.26 -14.56 30.57
CA ALA A 330 9.26 -13.61 31.68
C ALA A 330 10.58 -13.61 32.49
N GLY A 331 11.32 -14.72 32.46
CA GLY A 331 12.63 -14.86 33.10
C GLY A 331 13.79 -14.19 32.34
N ASP A 332 13.58 -13.71 31.11
CA ASP A 332 14.61 -12.98 30.35
C ASP A 332 14.85 -11.56 30.90
N PHE A 333 13.89 -11.02 31.67
CA PHE A 333 13.86 -9.64 32.12
C PHE A 333 14.59 -9.46 33.45
N PRO A 334 15.69 -8.68 33.48
CA PRO A 334 16.42 -8.39 34.72
C PRO A 334 15.60 -7.43 35.61
N ALA A 335 15.77 -7.51 36.93
CA ALA A 335 15.00 -6.69 37.88
C ALA A 335 15.23 -5.18 37.70
N GLU A 336 16.40 -4.82 37.18
CA GLU A 336 16.84 -3.48 36.81
C GLU A 336 15.99 -2.83 35.72
N VAL A 337 15.18 -3.59 34.96
CA VAL A 337 14.32 -3.05 33.89
C VAL A 337 13.12 -2.25 34.44
N SER A 338 12.78 -2.44 35.72
CA SER A 338 11.64 -1.77 36.36
C SER A 338 11.87 -0.26 36.45
N GLY A 339 10.98 0.53 35.84
CA GLY A 339 11.14 1.98 35.70
C GLY A 339 12.14 2.42 34.61
N LYS A 340 12.61 1.49 33.77
CA LYS A 340 13.59 1.72 32.71
C LYS A 340 13.04 1.37 31.32
N ILE A 341 13.84 1.61 30.27
CA ILE A 341 13.49 1.26 28.89
C ILE A 341 14.20 -0.05 28.51
N ALA A 342 13.43 -1.06 28.11
CA ALA A 342 13.95 -2.37 27.75
C ALA A 342 14.58 -2.36 26.35
N LEU A 343 15.85 -2.74 26.23
CA LEU A 343 16.53 -2.92 24.94
C LEU A 343 16.51 -4.41 24.54
N ILE A 344 15.77 -4.74 23.49
CA ILE A 344 15.38 -6.12 23.14
C ILE A 344 15.80 -6.47 21.70
N SER A 345 16.33 -7.67 21.48
CA SER A 345 16.61 -8.17 20.12
C SER A 345 15.33 -8.61 19.39
N ARG A 346 15.21 -8.32 18.09
CA ARG A 346 14.28 -9.04 17.20
C ARG A 346 14.64 -10.53 17.21
N GLY A 347 13.61 -11.38 17.15
CA GLY A 347 13.72 -12.82 17.33
C GLY A 347 12.43 -13.56 16.95
N THR A 348 12.25 -14.76 17.47
CA THR A 348 11.17 -15.69 17.08
C THR A 348 9.80 -15.37 17.67
N CYS A 349 9.72 -14.81 18.89
CA CYS A 349 8.46 -14.36 19.47
C CYS A 349 8.03 -12.98 18.93
N THR A 350 6.72 -12.73 18.91
CA THR A 350 6.14 -11.49 18.36
C THR A 350 6.53 -10.24 19.15
N PHE A 351 6.51 -9.08 18.50
CA PHE A 351 6.79 -7.79 19.15
C PHE A 351 5.79 -7.49 20.27
N GLY A 352 4.50 -7.80 20.06
CA GLY A 352 3.47 -7.68 21.09
C GLY A 352 3.75 -8.54 22.33
N ALA A 353 4.26 -9.77 22.18
CA ALA A 353 4.65 -10.62 23.31
C ALA A 353 5.82 -10.00 24.09
N LYS A 354 6.88 -9.56 23.40
CA LYS A 354 8.02 -8.86 24.01
C LYS A 354 7.57 -7.61 24.80
N ALA A 355 6.69 -6.80 24.21
CA ALA A 355 6.18 -5.57 24.81
C ALA A 355 5.27 -5.83 26.03
N LYS A 356 4.39 -6.85 25.96
CA LYS A 356 3.56 -7.31 27.09
C LYS A 356 4.43 -7.81 28.25
N LEU A 357 5.47 -8.60 27.98
CA LEU A 357 6.39 -9.10 29.01
C LEU A 357 7.26 -7.97 29.62
N ALA A 358 7.77 -7.05 28.79
CA ALA A 358 8.53 -5.89 29.27
C ALA A 358 7.72 -5.04 30.25
N LYS A 359 6.46 -4.77 29.93
CA LYS A 359 5.54 -4.04 30.82
C LYS A 359 5.24 -4.81 32.10
N ALA A 360 5.06 -6.14 32.02
CA ALA A 360 4.88 -6.98 33.20
C ALA A 360 6.11 -6.97 34.12
N ALA A 361 7.32 -6.80 33.57
CA ALA A 361 8.56 -6.60 34.31
C ALA A 361 8.77 -5.15 34.81
N GLY A 362 7.82 -4.25 34.55
CA GLY A 362 7.85 -2.85 34.99
C GLY A 362 8.57 -1.88 34.06
N ALA A 363 8.93 -2.28 32.83
CA ALA A 363 9.52 -1.38 31.85
C ALA A 363 8.55 -0.27 31.45
N VAL A 364 9.04 0.96 31.38
CA VAL A 364 8.25 2.15 30.99
C VAL A 364 8.30 2.44 29.50
N GLY A 365 9.16 1.75 28.75
CA GLY A 365 9.29 1.81 27.30
C GLY A 365 10.10 0.62 26.78
N VAL A 366 10.09 0.42 25.46
CA VAL A 366 10.77 -0.68 24.77
C VAL A 366 11.45 -0.17 23.50
N VAL A 367 12.71 -0.54 23.31
CA VAL A 367 13.48 -0.35 22.08
C VAL A 367 13.82 -1.73 21.53
N VAL A 368 13.27 -2.08 20.37
CA VAL A 368 13.60 -3.34 19.68
C VAL A 368 14.67 -3.06 18.62
N TYR A 369 15.81 -3.73 18.69
CA TYR A 369 16.83 -3.64 17.64
C TYR A 369 16.73 -4.82 16.67
N ASN A 370 16.94 -4.54 15.38
CA ASN A 370 16.86 -5.54 14.32
C ASN A 370 17.92 -6.65 14.49
N ASN A 371 17.65 -7.84 13.97
CA ASN A 371 18.62 -8.95 13.85
C ASN A 371 19.28 -8.99 12.45
N GLU A 372 18.68 -8.27 11.50
CA GLU A 372 19.12 -8.02 10.12
C GLU A 372 19.58 -6.56 9.94
N ASP A 373 20.10 -6.21 8.77
CA ASP A 373 20.48 -4.82 8.46
C ASP A 373 19.23 -3.93 8.30
N GLY A 374 19.41 -2.62 8.50
CA GLY A 374 18.30 -1.64 8.46
C GLY A 374 17.47 -1.58 9.75
N VAL A 375 16.59 -0.57 9.84
CA VAL A 375 15.68 -0.36 10.97
C VAL A 375 14.56 -1.41 10.95
N VAL A 376 14.26 -2.01 12.10
CA VAL A 376 13.08 -2.89 12.21
C VAL A 376 11.80 -2.05 12.24
N GLN A 377 10.88 -2.35 11.32
CA GLN A 377 9.48 -1.93 11.36
C GLN A 377 8.62 -3.13 11.75
N GLY A 378 7.40 -2.91 12.25
CA GLY A 378 6.49 -4.01 12.58
C GLY A 378 5.32 -3.60 13.45
N THR A 379 4.43 -4.56 13.70
CA THR A 379 3.20 -4.38 14.49
C THR A 379 3.30 -5.12 15.82
N LEU A 380 2.64 -4.61 16.87
CA LEU A 380 2.39 -5.37 18.11
C LEU A 380 1.25 -6.40 17.95
N GLY A 381 0.61 -6.45 16.78
CA GLY A 381 -0.34 -7.47 16.33
C GLY A 381 -1.81 -7.07 16.51
N GLU A 382 -2.15 -6.43 17.63
CA GLU A 382 -3.50 -6.01 17.98
C GLU A 382 -3.44 -4.78 18.90
N GLU A 383 -4.53 -4.02 19.04
CA GLU A 383 -4.67 -3.00 20.08
C GLU A 383 -4.53 -3.61 21.49
N GLY A 384 -3.88 -2.89 22.40
CA GLY A 384 -3.68 -3.38 23.76
C GLY A 384 -2.94 -2.40 24.66
N ASP A 385 -2.84 -2.75 25.94
CA ASP A 385 -2.19 -1.92 26.96
C ASP A 385 -0.65 -2.10 26.90
N TYR A 386 -0.02 -1.64 25.82
CA TYR A 386 1.44 -1.72 25.62
C TYR A 386 2.20 -0.53 26.25
N PRO A 387 3.52 -0.67 26.50
CA PRO A 387 4.39 0.49 26.70
C PRO A 387 4.75 1.13 25.34
N PRO A 388 5.22 2.39 25.32
CA PRO A 388 5.90 2.98 24.17
C PRO A 388 6.98 2.05 23.63
N THR A 389 6.87 1.69 22.34
CA THR A 389 7.68 0.66 21.69
C THR A 389 8.12 1.14 20.33
N ILE A 390 9.44 1.19 20.10
CA ILE A 390 10.03 1.66 18.85
C ILE A 390 11.11 0.67 18.34
N GLY A 391 11.23 0.57 17.03
CA GLY A 391 12.27 -0.22 16.35
C GLY A 391 13.50 0.61 15.98
N ILE A 392 14.69 0.01 16.05
CA ILE A 392 15.97 0.58 15.60
C ILE A 392 16.78 -0.43 14.78
N SER A 393 17.84 0.03 14.12
CA SER A 393 18.74 -0.86 13.37
C SER A 393 19.60 -1.74 14.28
N LYS A 394 20.02 -2.90 13.75
CA LYS A 394 20.94 -3.84 14.42
C LYS A 394 22.21 -3.16 14.91
N ALA A 395 22.91 -2.46 14.02
CA ALA A 395 24.17 -1.80 14.32
C ALA A 395 24.04 -0.77 15.46
N GLN A 396 22.89 -0.08 15.56
CA GLN A 396 22.62 0.86 16.63
C GLN A 396 22.34 0.15 17.97
N GLY A 397 21.59 -0.96 17.95
CA GLY A 397 21.39 -1.81 19.12
C GLY A 397 22.71 -2.40 19.65
N GLU A 398 23.51 -3.00 18.77
CA GLU A 398 24.83 -3.56 19.11
C GLU A 398 25.79 -2.49 19.68
N LYS A 399 25.74 -1.27 19.16
CA LYS A 399 26.50 -0.12 19.70
C LYS A 399 26.07 0.22 21.13
N PHE A 400 24.76 0.24 21.43
CA PHE A 400 24.27 0.49 22.79
C PHE A 400 24.65 -0.64 23.74
N LEU A 401 24.51 -1.91 23.32
CA LEU A 401 24.95 -3.07 24.11
C LEU A 401 26.44 -2.99 24.48
N ALA A 402 27.31 -2.66 23.52
CA ALA A 402 28.74 -2.51 23.75
C ALA A 402 29.06 -1.36 24.73
N ALA A 403 28.36 -0.22 24.64
CA ALA A 403 28.55 0.90 25.56
C ALA A 403 28.09 0.56 26.99
N ILE A 404 26.95 -0.11 27.13
CA ILE A 404 26.41 -0.54 28.43
C ILE A 404 27.33 -1.59 29.07
N ALA A 405 27.82 -2.57 28.29
CA ALA A 405 28.81 -3.55 28.76
C ALA A 405 30.15 -2.92 29.18
N ALA A 406 30.52 -1.78 28.60
CA ALA A 406 31.67 -0.97 29.00
C ALA A 406 31.37 -0.04 30.21
N GLY A 407 30.21 -0.16 30.86
CA GLY A 407 29.81 0.66 32.01
C GLY A 407 29.33 2.07 31.67
N THR A 408 29.02 2.36 30.40
CA THR A 408 28.53 3.67 29.96
C THR A 408 27.02 3.65 29.79
N ALA A 409 26.30 4.24 30.75
CA ALA A 409 24.85 4.37 30.70
C ALA A 409 24.38 5.04 29.39
N GLN A 410 23.27 4.53 28.84
CA GLN A 410 22.63 5.07 27.65
C GLN A 410 21.24 5.57 28.07
N THR A 411 21.08 6.88 28.25
CA THR A 411 19.78 7.48 28.58
C THR A 411 18.99 7.67 27.30
N ALA A 412 17.87 6.98 27.18
CA ALA A 412 16.92 7.14 26.11
C ALA A 412 15.81 8.12 26.50
N ASP A 413 15.49 9.02 25.57
CA ASP A 413 14.27 9.81 25.54
C ASP A 413 13.42 9.27 24.38
N LEU A 414 12.31 8.63 24.72
CA LEU A 414 11.42 7.96 23.79
C LEU A 414 10.07 8.68 23.79
N VAL A 415 9.77 9.41 22.72
CA VAL A 415 8.50 10.14 22.57
C VAL A 415 7.63 9.38 21.58
N ILE A 416 6.51 8.81 22.04
CA ILE A 416 5.46 8.24 21.21
C ILE A 416 4.15 8.99 21.45
N GLU A 417 3.59 9.58 20.40
CA GLU A 417 2.27 10.19 20.39
C GLU A 417 1.29 9.29 19.62
N GLN A 418 0.08 9.11 20.16
CA GLN A 418 -1.04 8.46 19.46
C GLN A 418 -2.08 9.51 19.06
N GLN A 419 -2.71 9.30 17.91
CA GLN A 419 -3.90 10.05 17.50
C GLN A 419 -4.93 9.10 16.89
N THR A 420 -6.22 9.36 17.11
CA THR A 420 -7.29 8.66 16.40
C THR A 420 -7.65 9.45 15.15
N ILE A 421 -7.41 8.86 13.98
CA ILE A 421 -7.86 9.39 12.69
C ILE A 421 -9.12 8.64 12.24
N THR A 422 -9.90 9.23 11.34
CA THR A 422 -10.94 8.50 10.59
C THR A 422 -10.41 8.18 9.20
N THR A 423 -10.44 6.90 8.84
CA THR A 423 -10.13 6.42 7.50
C THR A 423 -11.33 5.65 6.92
N TYR A 424 -11.21 5.17 5.69
CA TYR A 424 -12.36 4.91 4.83
C TYR A 424 -12.15 3.71 3.91
N ASN A 425 -12.96 2.65 4.07
CA ASN A 425 -13.10 1.64 3.02
C ASN A 425 -14.03 2.17 1.92
N VAL A 426 -13.79 1.77 0.66
CA VAL A 426 -14.73 1.98 -0.45
C VAL A 426 -15.32 0.63 -0.84
N ILE A 427 -16.65 0.50 -0.83
CA ILE A 427 -17.35 -0.74 -1.18
C ILE A 427 -18.30 -0.48 -2.34
N ALA A 428 -18.18 -1.27 -3.41
CA ALA A 428 -19.01 -1.19 -4.61
C ALA A 428 -19.63 -2.56 -4.96
N GLU A 429 -20.95 -2.65 -5.11
CA GLU A 429 -21.66 -3.87 -5.48
C GLU A 429 -22.55 -3.67 -6.70
N THR A 430 -22.53 -4.63 -7.63
CA THR A 430 -23.39 -4.59 -8.82
C THR A 430 -24.87 -4.55 -8.45
N LEU A 431 -25.63 -3.61 -8.99
CA LEU A 431 -27.10 -3.49 -8.80
C LEU A 431 -27.92 -4.65 -9.40
N GLY A 432 -27.27 -5.51 -10.20
CA GLY A 432 -27.87 -6.69 -10.79
C GLY A 432 -27.12 -7.95 -10.38
N GLY A 433 -27.83 -9.07 -10.38
CA GLY A 433 -27.36 -10.36 -9.88
C GLY A 433 -28.11 -10.76 -8.61
N ASP A 434 -27.76 -11.94 -8.08
CA ASP A 434 -28.29 -12.46 -6.82
C ASP A 434 -27.46 -11.93 -5.65
N HIS A 435 -28.05 -11.05 -4.86
CA HIS A 435 -27.43 -10.46 -3.66
C HIS A 435 -27.41 -11.41 -2.46
N THR A 436 -27.97 -12.62 -2.56
CA THR A 436 -27.78 -13.70 -1.57
C THR A 436 -26.63 -14.65 -1.94
N ASN A 437 -25.95 -14.37 -3.07
CA ASN A 437 -24.89 -15.18 -3.66
C ASN A 437 -23.81 -14.25 -4.24
N VAL A 438 -23.01 -13.66 -3.34
CA VAL A 438 -22.06 -12.58 -3.62
C VAL A 438 -20.65 -13.14 -3.86
N ILE A 439 -20.00 -12.63 -4.91
CA ILE A 439 -18.55 -12.77 -5.13
C ILE A 439 -17.90 -11.48 -4.68
N HIS A 440 -17.06 -11.53 -3.66
CA HIS A 440 -16.41 -10.36 -3.09
C HIS A 440 -14.93 -10.36 -3.50
N LEU A 441 -14.42 -9.24 -3.99
CA LEU A 441 -13.03 -9.01 -4.36
C LEU A 441 -12.48 -7.84 -3.56
N GLY A 442 -11.23 -7.95 -3.13
CA GLY A 442 -10.55 -6.87 -2.42
C GLY A 442 -9.06 -6.73 -2.73
N GLY A 443 -8.55 -5.56 -2.38
CA GLY A 443 -7.14 -5.16 -2.37
C GLY A 443 -7.05 -3.78 -1.72
N HIS A 444 -6.08 -3.55 -0.84
CA HIS A 444 -6.05 -2.34 -0.03
C HIS A 444 -5.66 -1.08 -0.81
N SER A 445 -5.83 0.08 -0.18
CA SER A 445 -5.76 1.42 -0.81
C SER A 445 -4.61 2.28 -0.31
N ASP A 446 -4.12 1.96 0.88
CA ASP A 446 -2.99 2.55 1.56
C ASP A 446 -1.64 1.97 1.10
N SER A 447 -0.58 2.34 1.80
CA SER A 447 0.78 1.82 1.70
C SER A 447 1.53 2.17 2.99
N VAL A 448 2.67 1.55 3.27
CA VAL A 448 3.56 2.02 4.34
C VAL A 448 3.98 3.49 4.15
N ALA A 449 4.37 4.13 5.26
CA ALA A 449 4.92 5.47 5.27
C ALA A 449 6.24 5.62 4.47
N ALA A 450 6.98 4.53 4.26
CA ALA A 450 8.31 4.56 3.65
C ALA A 450 8.31 4.78 2.13
N GLY A 451 7.21 4.49 1.43
CA GLY A 451 7.17 4.53 -0.03
C GLY A 451 5.78 4.69 -0.65
N PRO A 452 5.71 4.81 -1.99
CA PRO A 452 4.47 5.15 -2.68
C PRO A 452 3.51 3.97 -2.87
N GLY A 453 3.97 2.72 -2.70
CA GLY A 453 3.13 1.51 -2.64
C GLY A 453 2.47 1.11 -3.96
N ILE A 454 3.16 1.23 -5.09
CA ILE A 454 2.53 1.04 -6.40
C ILE A 454 2.32 -0.42 -6.77
N ASN A 455 3.24 -1.34 -6.47
CA ASN A 455 2.93 -2.76 -6.45
C ASN A 455 2.07 -3.08 -5.22
N ASP A 456 2.40 -2.46 -4.08
CA ASP A 456 1.94 -2.82 -2.75
C ASP A 456 1.07 -1.72 -2.08
N ASN A 457 -0.25 -1.76 -2.15
CA ASN A 457 -1.08 -2.62 -3.01
C ASN A 457 -1.82 -1.79 -4.09
N GLY A 458 -1.09 -0.88 -4.72
CA GLY A 458 -1.60 -0.18 -5.89
C GLY A 458 -1.99 -1.16 -7.01
N SER A 459 -1.25 -2.25 -7.17
CA SER A 459 -1.47 -3.22 -8.25
C SER A 459 -2.79 -3.99 -8.09
N GLY A 460 -3.09 -4.54 -6.91
CA GLY A 460 -4.34 -5.26 -6.64
C GLY A 460 -5.54 -4.34 -6.71
N GLY A 461 -5.48 -3.18 -6.05
CA GLY A 461 -6.52 -2.15 -6.08
C GLY A 461 -6.86 -1.65 -7.50
N ILE A 462 -5.84 -1.46 -8.35
CA ILE A 462 -6.03 -1.13 -9.79
C ILE A 462 -6.59 -2.32 -10.57
N GLY A 463 -6.11 -3.54 -10.29
CA GLY A 463 -6.56 -4.76 -10.97
C GLY A 463 -8.07 -4.97 -10.81
N ILE A 464 -8.58 -4.86 -9.58
CA ILE A 464 -10.01 -4.97 -9.32
C ILE A 464 -10.81 -3.78 -9.89
N LEU A 465 -10.24 -2.57 -9.89
CA LEU A 465 -10.86 -1.39 -10.50
C LEU A 465 -11.05 -1.55 -12.02
N GLU A 466 -10.01 -1.96 -12.76
CA GLU A 466 -10.09 -2.14 -14.22
C GLU A 466 -11.13 -3.20 -14.59
N VAL A 467 -11.24 -4.28 -13.80
CA VAL A 467 -12.27 -5.30 -13.97
C VAL A 467 -13.66 -4.72 -13.70
N ALA A 468 -13.85 -3.97 -12.60
CA ALA A 468 -15.13 -3.33 -12.28
C ALA A 468 -15.59 -2.35 -13.38
N LEU A 469 -14.68 -1.51 -13.89
CA LEU A 469 -14.94 -0.57 -14.99
C LEU A 469 -15.44 -1.28 -16.26
N HIS A 470 -14.90 -2.45 -16.58
CA HIS A 470 -15.27 -3.20 -17.78
C HIS A 470 -16.45 -4.17 -17.59
N LEU A 471 -16.73 -4.59 -16.36
CA LEU A 471 -17.88 -5.44 -16.03
C LEU A 471 -19.22 -4.76 -16.39
N THR A 472 -19.29 -3.42 -16.30
CA THR A 472 -20.44 -2.58 -16.68
C THR A 472 -21.01 -2.84 -18.09
N LYS A 473 -20.22 -3.44 -18.99
CA LYS A 473 -20.60 -3.81 -20.36
C LYS A 473 -21.38 -5.13 -20.43
N PHE A 474 -21.54 -5.83 -19.31
CA PHE A 474 -22.14 -7.15 -19.21
C PHE A 474 -23.22 -7.17 -18.13
N LYS A 475 -24.03 -8.24 -18.09
CA LYS A 475 -24.85 -8.62 -16.94
C LYS A 475 -24.24 -9.83 -16.23
N VAL A 476 -24.45 -9.89 -14.93
CA VAL A 476 -24.09 -11.01 -14.05
C VAL A 476 -25.35 -11.73 -13.57
N LYS A 477 -25.21 -12.97 -13.09
CA LYS A 477 -26.24 -13.74 -12.38
C LYS A 477 -26.07 -13.66 -10.86
N ASN A 478 -24.83 -13.61 -10.40
CA ASN A 478 -24.45 -13.48 -9.00
C ASN A 478 -23.95 -12.05 -8.77
N ALA A 479 -24.27 -11.44 -7.64
CA ALA A 479 -23.78 -10.08 -7.36
C ALA A 479 -22.25 -10.10 -7.23
N VAL A 480 -21.58 -9.07 -7.74
CA VAL A 480 -20.13 -8.90 -7.64
C VAL A 480 -19.85 -7.65 -6.83
N ARG A 481 -19.13 -7.83 -5.71
CA ARG A 481 -18.72 -6.79 -4.78
C ARG A 481 -17.22 -6.58 -4.90
N PHE A 482 -16.82 -5.33 -5.10
CA PHE A 482 -15.43 -4.87 -5.11
C PHE A 482 -15.22 -4.01 -3.86
N SER A 483 -14.07 -4.12 -3.22
CA SER A 483 -13.76 -3.30 -2.06
C SER A 483 -12.29 -2.89 -2.03
N TRP A 484 -12.07 -1.63 -1.64
CA TRP A 484 -10.75 -1.08 -1.39
C TRP A 484 -10.66 -0.82 0.09
N TRP A 485 -9.85 -1.64 0.76
CA TRP A 485 -9.65 -1.60 2.20
C TRP A 485 -8.66 -0.50 2.57
N ALA A 486 -8.78 0.06 3.76
CA ALA A 486 -7.81 1.00 4.31
C ALA A 486 -7.22 0.44 5.60
N ALA A 487 -6.02 0.89 5.99
CA ALA A 487 -5.35 0.44 7.21
C ALA A 487 -5.09 -1.08 7.21
N GLU A 488 -4.76 -1.63 6.05
CA GLU A 488 -4.26 -3.01 5.93
C GLU A 488 -2.88 -3.10 6.61
N GLU A 489 -2.02 -2.14 6.28
CA GLU A 489 -0.63 -1.99 6.75
C GLU A 489 -0.53 -1.83 8.28
N GLU A 490 -1.62 -1.35 8.90
CA GLU A 490 -1.74 -1.19 10.36
C GLU A 490 -2.33 -2.44 11.05
N GLY A 491 -2.57 -3.54 10.32
CA GLY A 491 -3.12 -4.80 10.84
C GLY A 491 -4.54 -5.11 10.36
N LEU A 492 -4.77 -5.09 9.04
CA LEU A 492 -5.99 -5.54 8.36
C LEU A 492 -7.27 -4.78 8.79
N LEU A 493 -7.12 -3.57 9.33
CA LEU A 493 -8.17 -2.90 10.12
C LEU A 493 -9.40 -2.56 9.28
N GLY A 494 -9.24 -2.28 7.98
CA GLY A 494 -10.33 -2.03 7.05
C GLY A 494 -11.21 -3.25 6.80
N ALA A 495 -10.63 -4.37 6.37
CA ALA A 495 -11.34 -5.64 6.20
C ALA A 495 -11.90 -6.15 7.53
N LEU A 496 -11.14 -6.02 8.63
CA LEU A 496 -11.57 -6.42 9.97
C LEU A 496 -12.76 -5.60 10.46
N HIS A 497 -12.76 -4.28 10.25
CA HIS A 497 -13.90 -3.42 10.55
C HIS A 497 -15.11 -3.80 9.69
N TYR A 498 -14.91 -4.04 8.39
CA TYR A 498 -15.98 -4.48 7.49
C TYR A 498 -16.63 -5.77 8.00
N VAL A 499 -15.86 -6.83 8.23
CA VAL A 499 -16.37 -8.12 8.71
C VAL A 499 -17.08 -7.97 10.05
N LYS A 500 -16.46 -7.31 11.05
CA LYS A 500 -17.06 -7.10 12.38
C LYS A 500 -18.31 -6.22 12.37
N SER A 501 -18.51 -5.39 11.34
CA SER A 501 -19.69 -4.51 11.21
C SER A 501 -20.94 -5.23 10.66
N GLN A 502 -20.78 -6.42 10.09
CA GLN A 502 -21.88 -7.19 9.49
C GLN A 502 -22.41 -8.26 10.45
N PRO A 503 -23.73 -8.54 10.47
CA PRO A 503 -24.23 -9.76 11.07
C PRO A 503 -23.84 -10.96 10.19
N GLN A 504 -23.63 -12.13 10.80
CA GLN A 504 -23.22 -13.35 10.09
C GLN A 504 -24.12 -13.68 8.88
N SER A 505 -25.43 -13.39 8.96
CA SER A 505 -26.36 -13.61 7.84
C SER A 505 -26.09 -12.77 6.58
N GLU A 506 -25.35 -11.68 6.67
CA GLU A 506 -24.85 -10.92 5.50
C GLU A 506 -23.49 -11.45 5.02
N LEU A 507 -22.66 -11.96 5.93
CA LEU A 507 -21.40 -12.62 5.63
C LEU A 507 -21.62 -13.96 4.89
N ASP A 508 -22.59 -14.76 5.32
CA ASP A 508 -22.97 -16.06 4.71
C ASP A 508 -23.44 -15.95 3.24
N LYS A 509 -23.78 -14.74 2.78
CA LYS A 509 -24.11 -14.46 1.38
C LYS A 509 -22.86 -14.40 0.50
N ILE A 510 -21.70 -14.09 1.07
CA ILE A 510 -20.41 -14.08 0.37
C ILE A 510 -19.98 -15.54 0.18
N LYS A 511 -19.98 -16.01 -1.07
CA LYS A 511 -19.59 -17.40 -1.39
C LYS A 511 -18.10 -17.56 -1.63
N LEU A 512 -17.42 -16.47 -1.94
CA LEU A 512 -15.98 -16.41 -2.06
C LEU A 512 -15.53 -14.97 -1.89
N TYR A 513 -14.55 -14.76 -1.00
CA TYR A 513 -13.71 -13.57 -1.00
C TYR A 513 -12.44 -13.85 -1.82
N LEU A 514 -12.08 -12.93 -2.71
CA LEU A 514 -10.89 -13.02 -3.54
C LEU A 514 -9.96 -11.84 -3.26
N ASN A 515 -8.81 -12.14 -2.70
CA ASN A 515 -7.81 -11.16 -2.34
C ASN A 515 -6.80 -10.96 -3.47
N PHE A 516 -6.48 -9.71 -3.76
CA PHE A 516 -5.44 -9.37 -4.72
C PHE A 516 -4.49 -8.41 -4.05
N ASP A 517 -3.33 -8.95 -3.71
CA ASP A 517 -2.23 -8.22 -3.11
C ASP A 517 -0.96 -8.47 -3.90
N MET A 518 -0.15 -7.42 -4.07
CA MET A 518 1.06 -7.40 -4.90
C MET A 518 0.98 -8.33 -6.12
N ILE A 519 0.26 -7.90 -7.17
CA ILE A 519 0.02 -8.69 -8.40
C ILE A 519 0.94 -8.30 -9.57
N ALA A 520 1.95 -7.45 -9.32
CA ALA A 520 2.82 -6.87 -10.34
C ALA A 520 4.33 -6.85 -9.97
N SER A 521 4.82 -7.72 -9.07
CA SER A 521 6.21 -7.69 -8.58
C SER A 521 7.27 -7.75 -9.70
N PRO A 522 8.39 -7.01 -9.59
CA PRO A 522 9.38 -6.90 -10.67
C PRO A 522 9.95 -8.25 -11.09
N SER A 523 10.25 -9.11 -10.10
CA SER A 523 10.81 -10.45 -10.25
C SER A 523 9.74 -11.51 -9.92
N TYR A 524 8.51 -11.31 -10.38
CA TYR A 524 7.33 -12.11 -10.02
C TYR A 524 7.47 -13.64 -10.08
N VAL A 525 6.67 -14.31 -9.26
CA VAL A 525 6.12 -15.66 -9.52
C VAL A 525 4.63 -15.55 -9.83
N LEU A 526 3.96 -16.63 -10.24
CA LEU A 526 2.51 -16.69 -10.34
C LEU A 526 1.95 -17.52 -9.18
N GLY A 527 1.82 -16.87 -8.02
CA GLY A 527 1.28 -17.45 -6.80
C GLY A 527 -0.24 -17.57 -6.83
N VAL A 528 -0.75 -18.73 -6.44
CA VAL A 528 -2.18 -18.98 -6.19
C VAL A 528 -2.31 -19.45 -4.73
N TYR A 529 -3.23 -18.88 -3.95
CA TYR A 529 -3.41 -19.29 -2.56
C TYR A 529 -3.81 -20.77 -2.46
N ASP A 530 -3.09 -21.53 -1.64
CA ASP A 530 -3.29 -22.95 -1.32
C ASP A 530 -4.63 -23.11 -0.56
N GLY A 531 -5.69 -23.33 -1.33
CA GLY A 531 -7.06 -23.40 -0.83
C GLY A 531 -7.41 -24.75 -0.25
N ASP A 532 -6.81 -25.82 -0.77
CA ASP A 532 -6.97 -27.20 -0.27
C ASP A 532 -5.99 -27.55 0.87
N GLY A 533 -4.92 -26.76 1.04
CA GLY A 533 -3.90 -26.94 2.07
C GLY A 533 -2.87 -28.03 1.72
N SER A 534 -2.80 -28.46 0.46
CA SER A 534 -1.95 -29.57 0.01
C SER A 534 -0.45 -29.28 0.05
N THR A 535 -0.05 -28.01 0.11
CA THR A 535 1.36 -27.59 0.22
C THR A 535 1.72 -27.22 1.65
N PHE A 536 0.90 -26.38 2.31
CA PHE A 536 1.25 -25.76 3.59
C PHE A 536 0.54 -26.39 4.80
N ASN A 537 -0.34 -27.38 4.60
CA ASN A 537 -1.18 -28.00 5.63
C ASN A 537 -2.16 -27.04 6.34
N VAL A 538 -2.50 -25.92 5.69
CA VAL A 538 -3.49 -24.95 6.14
C VAL A 538 -4.58 -24.87 5.07
N THR A 539 -5.73 -25.51 5.32
CA THR A 539 -6.87 -25.56 4.38
C THR A 539 -7.85 -24.42 4.67
N GLY A 540 -8.29 -23.70 3.63
CA GLY A 540 -9.33 -22.67 3.77
C GLY A 540 -10.75 -23.26 3.89
N PRO A 541 -11.78 -22.45 4.23
CA PRO A 541 -13.17 -22.90 4.26
C PRO A 541 -13.67 -23.47 2.92
N GLN A 542 -14.75 -24.26 2.94
CA GLN A 542 -15.34 -24.90 1.75
C GLN A 542 -15.56 -23.90 0.60
N GLY A 543 -14.96 -24.18 -0.57
CA GLY A 543 -14.91 -23.28 -1.72
C GLY A 543 -13.51 -22.71 -2.00
N SER A 544 -12.63 -22.64 -0.99
CA SER A 544 -11.26 -22.10 -1.15
C SER A 544 -10.43 -22.98 -2.09
N ALA A 545 -10.47 -24.30 -1.88
CA ALA A 545 -9.85 -25.30 -2.75
C ALA A 545 -10.35 -25.19 -4.22
N GLN A 546 -11.63 -24.92 -4.41
CA GLN A 546 -12.22 -24.71 -5.74
C GLN A 546 -11.80 -23.37 -6.37
N ALA A 547 -11.55 -22.34 -5.56
CA ALA A 547 -11.00 -21.06 -6.00
C ALA A 547 -9.53 -21.14 -6.43
N GLU A 548 -8.71 -21.88 -5.68
CA GLU A 548 -7.34 -22.25 -6.09
C GLU A 548 -7.37 -22.96 -7.45
N HIS A 549 -8.16 -24.03 -7.56
CA HIS A 549 -8.29 -24.81 -8.79
C HIS A 549 -8.80 -23.98 -9.98
N LEU A 550 -9.67 -22.99 -9.76
CA LEU A 550 -10.12 -22.05 -10.79
C LEU A 550 -8.96 -21.24 -11.38
N PHE A 551 -8.02 -20.79 -10.55
CA PHE A 551 -6.83 -20.08 -11.02
C PHE A 551 -5.79 -21.02 -11.64
N ILE A 552 -5.52 -22.19 -11.03
CA ILE A 552 -4.60 -23.18 -11.61
C ILE A 552 -5.09 -23.63 -13.01
N ASP A 553 -6.38 -23.91 -13.16
CA ASP A 553 -6.99 -24.21 -14.45
C ASP A 553 -6.87 -23.02 -15.42
N TYR A 554 -7.06 -21.78 -14.95
CA TYR A 554 -6.88 -20.58 -15.77
C TYR A 554 -5.45 -20.47 -16.34
N PHE A 555 -4.43 -20.51 -15.49
CA PHE A 555 -3.04 -20.38 -15.92
C PHE A 555 -2.60 -21.53 -16.82
N ARG A 556 -2.96 -22.77 -16.49
CA ARG A 556 -2.67 -23.96 -17.32
C ARG A 556 -3.38 -23.95 -18.67
N ASP A 557 -4.67 -23.63 -18.70
CA ASP A 557 -5.49 -23.85 -19.89
C ASP A 557 -5.59 -22.63 -20.81
N ILE A 558 -5.45 -21.42 -20.26
CA ILE A 558 -5.63 -20.17 -20.99
C ILE A 558 -4.31 -19.41 -21.20
N GLU A 559 -3.56 -19.10 -20.14
CA GLU A 559 -2.30 -18.33 -20.26
C GLU A 559 -1.08 -19.18 -20.63
N LYS A 560 -1.17 -20.51 -20.45
CA LYS A 560 -0.09 -21.49 -20.70
C LYS A 560 1.15 -21.26 -19.84
N MET A 561 0.95 -20.83 -18.61
CA MET A 561 1.99 -20.64 -17.61
C MET A 561 1.82 -21.62 -16.43
N PRO A 562 2.92 -22.05 -15.78
CA PRO A 562 2.85 -22.70 -14.49
C PRO A 562 2.43 -21.69 -13.40
N THR A 563 2.04 -22.23 -12.25
CA THR A 563 1.81 -21.49 -11.01
C THR A 563 2.67 -22.07 -9.91
N VAL A 564 2.83 -21.33 -8.82
CA VAL A 564 3.31 -21.84 -7.53
C VAL A 564 2.19 -21.68 -6.48
N PRO A 565 2.11 -22.56 -5.48
CA PRO A 565 1.25 -22.34 -4.33
C PRO A 565 1.81 -21.18 -3.47
N THR A 566 0.93 -20.41 -2.83
CA THR A 566 1.27 -19.46 -1.76
C THR A 566 0.35 -19.72 -0.57
N ASP A 567 0.82 -19.51 0.65
CA ASP A 567 0.07 -19.79 1.87
C ASP A 567 -0.89 -18.65 2.26
N PHE A 568 -1.91 -19.01 3.06
CA PHE A 568 -2.66 -18.04 3.85
C PHE A 568 -1.89 -17.75 5.15
N ASP A 569 -0.80 -16.98 5.04
CA ASP A 569 0.09 -16.59 6.15
C ASP A 569 -0.53 -15.57 7.13
N GLY A 570 -1.69 -15.00 6.80
CA GLY A 570 -2.42 -14.01 7.58
C GLY A 570 -2.01 -12.55 7.34
N ARG A 571 -1.13 -12.27 6.36
CA ARG A 571 -0.59 -10.92 6.07
C ARG A 571 -1.32 -10.15 4.95
N SER A 572 -2.63 -10.34 4.79
CA SER A 572 -3.45 -9.49 3.92
C SER A 572 -4.95 -9.65 4.23
N ASP A 573 -5.79 -8.81 3.64
CA ASP A 573 -7.22 -8.63 3.94
C ASP A 573 -8.11 -9.89 3.86
N TYR A 574 -7.61 -11.02 3.35
CA TYR A 574 -8.32 -12.31 3.43
C TYR A 574 -8.42 -12.84 4.87
N GLY A 575 -7.54 -12.45 5.79
CA GLY A 575 -7.49 -12.95 7.17
C GLY A 575 -8.83 -12.82 7.91
N PRO A 576 -9.41 -11.60 8.01
CA PRO A 576 -10.72 -11.39 8.64
C PRO A 576 -11.87 -12.18 7.99
N PHE A 577 -11.78 -12.51 6.69
CA PHE A 577 -12.79 -13.31 6.00
C PHE A 577 -12.63 -14.81 6.33
N LEU A 578 -11.38 -15.32 6.39
CA LEU A 578 -11.09 -16.68 6.88
C LEU A 578 -11.58 -16.89 8.31
N ASP A 579 -11.30 -15.93 9.21
CA ASP A 579 -11.74 -15.95 10.62
C ASP A 579 -13.28 -15.98 10.75
N ALA A 580 -14.00 -15.38 9.80
CA ALA A 580 -15.46 -15.41 9.72
C ALA A 580 -16.01 -16.68 9.03
N GLY A 581 -15.14 -17.63 8.66
CA GLY A 581 -15.51 -18.88 7.98
C GLY A 581 -15.87 -18.74 6.50
N ILE A 582 -15.55 -17.60 5.88
CA ILE A 582 -15.82 -17.33 4.46
C ILE A 582 -14.70 -17.97 3.63
N ALA A 583 -15.08 -18.62 2.52
CA ALA A 583 -14.12 -19.16 1.57
C ALA A 583 -13.25 -18.05 0.98
N CYS A 584 -11.93 -18.28 0.91
CA CYS A 584 -10.98 -17.32 0.39
C CYS A 584 -10.16 -17.90 -0.77
N GLY A 585 -9.62 -17.03 -1.60
CA GLY A 585 -8.66 -17.33 -2.64
C GLY A 585 -8.06 -16.05 -3.18
N GLY A 586 -7.27 -16.12 -4.24
CA GLY A 586 -6.60 -14.94 -4.77
C GLY A 586 -5.31 -15.26 -5.49
N LEU A 587 -4.52 -14.20 -5.73
CA LEU A 587 -3.25 -14.26 -6.44
C LEU A 587 -2.22 -13.35 -5.78
N PHE A 588 -0.97 -13.76 -5.84
CA PHE A 588 0.19 -13.04 -5.30
C PHE A 588 1.38 -13.20 -6.24
N THR A 589 2.22 -12.18 -6.38
CA THR A 589 3.45 -12.26 -7.20
C THR A 589 4.75 -12.31 -6.41
N GLY A 590 4.66 -12.31 -5.07
CA GLY A 590 5.80 -12.42 -4.16
C GLY A 590 6.33 -11.06 -3.69
N ALA A 591 6.74 -11.00 -2.43
CA ALA A 591 7.31 -9.83 -1.77
C ALA A 591 8.81 -10.04 -1.47
N GLU A 592 9.19 -10.10 -0.19
CA GLU A 592 10.58 -10.23 0.27
C GLU A 592 11.24 -11.59 -0.05
N GLY A 593 10.44 -12.61 -0.36
CA GLY A 593 10.91 -13.98 -0.62
C GLY A 593 11.93 -14.06 -1.76
N LEU A 594 13.00 -14.86 -1.56
CA LEU A 594 14.06 -15.02 -2.55
C LEU A 594 13.67 -16.02 -3.65
N LYS A 595 13.73 -15.58 -4.90
CA LYS A 595 13.46 -16.42 -6.08
C LYS A 595 14.44 -17.59 -6.17
N THR A 596 13.92 -18.79 -6.35
CA THR A 596 14.71 -20.02 -6.56
C THR A 596 15.31 -20.10 -7.99
N PRO A 597 16.35 -20.94 -8.21
CA PRO A 597 16.83 -21.26 -9.56
C PRO A 597 15.74 -21.82 -10.47
N GLU A 598 14.84 -22.64 -9.93
CA GLU A 598 13.73 -23.25 -10.64
C GLU A 598 12.71 -22.19 -11.11
N GLU A 599 12.31 -21.27 -10.23
CA GLU A 599 11.42 -20.16 -10.58
C GLU A 599 12.06 -19.16 -11.56
N ALA A 600 13.37 -18.95 -11.47
CA ALA A 600 14.10 -18.13 -12.45
C ALA A 600 14.07 -18.74 -13.86
N ILE A 601 14.00 -20.08 -13.97
CA ILE A 601 13.80 -20.77 -15.26
C ILE A 601 12.35 -20.62 -15.76
N LEU A 602 11.36 -20.64 -14.86
CA LEU A 602 9.94 -20.60 -15.22
C LEU A 602 9.40 -19.19 -15.54
N TYR A 603 9.82 -18.19 -14.76
CA TYR A 603 9.26 -16.82 -14.79
C TYR A 603 10.29 -15.75 -15.19
N GLY A 604 11.58 -16.12 -15.28
CA GLY A 604 12.67 -15.17 -15.44
C GLY A 604 13.08 -14.49 -14.13
N GLY A 605 13.85 -13.42 -14.23
CA GLY A 605 14.52 -12.78 -13.09
C GLY A 605 15.84 -13.46 -12.75
N THR A 606 16.33 -13.24 -11.52
CA THR A 606 17.62 -13.76 -11.04
C THR A 606 17.40 -14.53 -9.73
N ALA A 607 17.93 -15.75 -9.65
CA ALA A 607 17.85 -16.55 -8.44
C ALA A 607 18.64 -15.89 -7.28
N GLY A 608 18.09 -15.97 -6.06
CA GLY A 608 18.65 -15.31 -4.88
C GLY A 608 18.39 -13.80 -4.80
N GLN A 609 17.57 -13.24 -5.70
CA GLN A 609 16.98 -11.90 -5.54
C GLN A 609 15.55 -12.02 -4.99
N ALA A 610 15.09 -11.03 -4.23
CA ALA A 610 13.70 -10.95 -3.80
C ALA A 610 12.74 -10.87 -5.00
N TYR A 611 11.49 -11.32 -4.83
CA TYR A 611 10.44 -11.14 -5.83
C TYR A 611 10.11 -9.67 -6.04
N ASP A 612 10.08 -8.90 -4.94
CA ASP A 612 10.04 -7.45 -4.91
C ASP A 612 11.11 -6.91 -3.94
N PRO A 613 12.27 -6.42 -4.44
CA PRO A 613 13.30 -5.82 -3.60
C PRO A 613 12.93 -4.43 -3.08
N ASN A 614 11.77 -3.88 -3.47
CA ASN A 614 11.26 -2.60 -3.01
C ASN A 614 9.98 -2.73 -2.15
N TYR A 615 9.57 -3.96 -1.77
CA TYR A 615 8.52 -4.19 -0.78
C TYR A 615 8.75 -3.33 0.47
N HIS A 616 7.71 -2.61 0.91
CA HIS A 616 7.75 -1.62 1.99
C HIS A 616 8.85 -0.52 1.86
N ALA A 617 9.31 -0.20 0.65
CA ALA A 617 10.40 0.76 0.42
C ALA A 617 10.04 1.91 -0.53
N ILE A 618 10.81 2.99 -0.46
CA ILE A 618 10.68 4.18 -1.32
C ILE A 618 10.73 3.87 -2.83
N GLY A 619 11.31 2.72 -3.20
CA GLY A 619 11.44 2.27 -4.58
C GLY A 619 10.18 1.64 -5.17
N ASP A 620 9.13 1.33 -4.39
CA ASP A 620 7.89 0.72 -4.91
C ASP A 620 7.03 1.72 -5.67
N THR A 621 7.55 2.08 -6.84
CA THR A 621 7.13 3.11 -7.78
C THR A 621 6.47 2.47 -9.00
N VAL A 622 5.96 3.28 -9.94
CA VAL A 622 5.42 2.74 -11.20
C VAL A 622 6.44 1.90 -11.98
N ASP A 623 7.73 2.22 -11.86
CA ASP A 623 8.82 1.52 -12.53
C ASP A 623 9.20 0.19 -11.82
N ASN A 624 8.72 -0.04 -10.60
CA ASN A 624 8.83 -1.32 -9.90
C ASN A 624 7.87 -2.38 -10.47
N CYS A 625 6.73 -1.95 -11.00
CA CYS A 625 5.68 -2.84 -11.50
C CYS A 625 6.06 -3.55 -12.81
N ASN A 626 6.12 -4.88 -12.78
CA ASN A 626 6.22 -5.71 -13.97
C ASN A 626 4.89 -5.73 -14.74
N SER A 627 4.83 -5.00 -15.85
CA SER A 627 3.62 -4.85 -16.64
C SER A 627 3.06 -6.18 -17.20
N THR A 628 3.92 -7.19 -17.38
CA THR A 628 3.52 -8.53 -17.83
C THR A 628 2.81 -9.31 -16.72
N ALA A 629 3.37 -9.31 -15.51
CA ALA A 629 2.70 -9.90 -14.34
C ALA A 629 1.35 -9.21 -14.09
N PHE A 630 1.34 -7.88 -14.09
CA PHE A 630 0.17 -7.06 -13.82
C PHE A 630 -0.99 -7.36 -14.77
N ILE A 631 -0.76 -7.41 -16.10
CA ILE A 631 -1.83 -7.70 -17.07
C ILE A 631 -2.29 -9.15 -17.00
N ILE A 632 -1.40 -10.11 -16.77
CA ILE A 632 -1.75 -11.53 -16.69
C ILE A 632 -2.62 -11.79 -15.46
N ASN A 633 -2.22 -11.30 -14.28
CA ASN A 633 -3.02 -11.42 -13.06
C ASN A 633 -4.35 -10.67 -13.17
N THR A 634 -4.38 -9.43 -13.67
CA THR A 634 -5.65 -8.70 -13.86
C THR A 634 -6.60 -9.42 -14.83
N ARG A 635 -6.06 -10.17 -15.81
CA ARG A 635 -6.86 -11.05 -16.67
C ARG A 635 -7.35 -12.31 -15.94
N ALA A 636 -6.61 -12.85 -14.99
CA ALA A 636 -7.10 -13.91 -14.10
C ALA A 636 -8.25 -13.39 -13.20
N ILE A 637 -8.16 -12.16 -12.66
CA ILE A 637 -9.28 -11.49 -11.95
C ILE A 637 -10.51 -11.37 -12.87
N ALA A 638 -10.32 -10.89 -14.10
CA ALA A 638 -11.39 -10.84 -15.11
C ALA A 638 -11.93 -12.24 -15.50
N HIS A 639 -11.17 -13.32 -15.33
CA HIS A 639 -11.66 -14.68 -15.50
C HIS A 639 -12.54 -15.11 -14.34
N SER A 640 -12.07 -14.97 -13.10
CA SER A 640 -12.82 -15.41 -11.91
C SER A 640 -14.15 -14.67 -11.80
N VAL A 641 -14.16 -13.33 -11.94
CA VAL A 641 -15.38 -12.51 -12.01
C VAL A 641 -16.33 -12.98 -13.12
N ALA A 642 -15.81 -13.29 -14.31
CA ALA A 642 -16.66 -13.72 -15.41
C ALA A 642 -17.17 -15.16 -15.29
N VAL A 643 -16.49 -16.05 -14.55
CA VAL A 643 -16.95 -17.41 -14.27
C VAL A 643 -17.94 -17.40 -13.12
N LEU A 644 -17.52 -16.89 -11.96
CA LEU A 644 -18.29 -16.87 -10.72
C LEU A 644 -19.50 -15.93 -10.78
N GLY A 645 -19.38 -14.81 -11.49
CA GLY A 645 -20.51 -13.92 -11.80
C GLY A 645 -21.58 -14.57 -12.70
N LYS A 646 -21.32 -15.71 -13.34
CA LYS A 646 -22.35 -16.54 -14.02
C LYS A 646 -22.86 -17.67 -13.14
N SER A 647 -22.01 -18.30 -12.33
CA SER A 647 -22.38 -19.42 -11.48
C SER A 647 -21.31 -19.68 -10.42
N THR A 648 -21.76 -19.88 -9.19
CA THR A 648 -20.96 -20.34 -8.04
C THR A 648 -20.95 -21.86 -7.87
N ALA A 649 -21.64 -22.62 -8.74
CA ALA A 649 -21.77 -24.06 -8.59
C ALA A 649 -20.41 -24.78 -8.50
N LEU A 650 -19.38 -24.26 -9.18
CA LEU A 650 -18.02 -24.80 -9.12
C LEU A 650 -17.42 -24.81 -7.71
N LEU A 651 -17.87 -23.95 -6.80
CA LEU A 651 -17.40 -23.88 -5.41
C LEU A 651 -17.95 -25.03 -4.54
N GLU A 652 -19.10 -25.58 -4.95
CA GLU A 652 -19.76 -26.72 -4.30
C GLU A 652 -19.41 -28.06 -4.95
N GLU A 653 -18.71 -28.03 -6.10
CA GLU A 653 -18.32 -29.25 -6.81
C GLU A 653 -17.20 -29.99 -6.05
N PRO A 654 -17.34 -31.31 -5.81
CA PRO A 654 -16.27 -32.11 -5.26
C PRO A 654 -15.06 -32.07 -6.21
N LEU A 655 -13.88 -31.78 -5.67
CA LEU A 655 -12.63 -31.87 -6.43
C LEU A 655 -12.40 -33.33 -6.85
N VAL A 656 -12.78 -33.65 -8.09
CA VAL A 656 -12.40 -34.91 -8.74
C VAL A 656 -10.88 -34.93 -8.76
N ARG A 657 -10.26 -35.98 -8.20
CA ARG A 657 -8.80 -36.19 -8.22
C ARG A 657 -8.28 -36.25 -9.66
N ARG A 658 -8.00 -35.09 -10.25
CA ARG A 658 -7.25 -34.96 -11.51
C ARG A 658 -5.84 -35.41 -11.18
N GLY A 659 -5.46 -36.58 -11.70
CA GLY A 659 -4.36 -37.37 -11.16
C GLY A 659 -3.03 -36.63 -11.13
N GLY A 660 -2.63 -36.20 -9.93
CA GLY A 660 -1.33 -35.63 -9.60
C GLY A 660 -1.03 -34.31 -10.29
N TYR A 661 -0.94 -33.24 -9.50
CA TYR A 661 -0.04 -32.13 -9.84
C TYR A 661 1.31 -32.72 -10.25
N ARG A 662 1.64 -32.62 -11.54
CA ARG A 662 2.95 -33.03 -12.05
C ARG A 662 3.93 -31.95 -11.64
N ASP A 663 4.41 -32.09 -10.42
CA ASP A 663 5.56 -31.39 -9.86
C ASP A 663 6.65 -31.25 -10.95
N PHE A 664 6.76 -30.04 -11.51
CA PHE A 664 7.59 -29.76 -12.67
C PHE A 664 9.08 -29.85 -12.32
N THR A 665 9.45 -29.78 -11.04
CA THR A 665 10.82 -30.03 -10.58
C THR A 665 11.29 -31.43 -10.97
N ARG A 666 10.37 -32.41 -10.95
CA ARG A 666 10.63 -33.83 -11.27
C ARG A 666 10.67 -34.13 -12.77
N ALA A 667 10.11 -33.24 -13.60
CA ALA A 667 10.00 -33.42 -15.05
C ALA A 667 11.25 -32.96 -15.84
N SER A 668 12.12 -32.16 -15.22
CA SER A 668 13.31 -31.57 -15.87
C SER A 668 14.39 -32.59 -16.26
N GLY A 669 14.46 -33.74 -15.57
CA GLY A 669 15.46 -34.79 -15.84
C GLY A 669 16.91 -34.43 -15.51
N VAL A 670 17.18 -33.21 -15.02
CA VAL A 670 18.54 -32.69 -14.78
C VAL A 670 19.24 -33.42 -13.62
N GLY A 671 18.50 -33.91 -12.63
CA GLY A 671 19.03 -34.61 -11.46
C GLY A 671 19.64 -36.01 -11.69
N LYS A 672 19.62 -36.56 -12.92
CA LYS A 672 20.08 -37.94 -13.20
C LYS A 672 21.46 -38.07 -13.86
N LYS A 673 22.26 -37.00 -13.93
CA LYS A 673 23.60 -37.02 -14.59
C LYS A 673 24.80 -36.61 -13.71
N LEU A 674 24.64 -36.56 -12.39
CA LEU A 674 25.75 -36.25 -11.45
C LEU A 674 25.94 -37.28 -10.31
N GLN A 675 25.45 -38.51 -10.46
CA GLN A 675 25.84 -39.64 -9.61
C GLN A 675 26.26 -40.84 -10.46
N GLY A 676 27.58 -41.00 -10.62
CA GLY A 676 28.17 -42.05 -11.44
C GLY A 676 29.68 -42.13 -11.25
N GLY A 677 30.12 -42.72 -10.12
CA GLY A 677 31.47 -43.30 -10.02
C GLY A 677 32.47 -42.66 -9.05
N CYS A 678 32.21 -42.74 -7.75
CA CYS A 678 33.25 -43.20 -6.81
C CYS A 678 32.62 -43.72 -5.50
N GLY A 679 32.60 -45.04 -5.32
CA GLY A 679 32.46 -45.65 -3.98
C GLY A 679 33.87 -45.87 -3.38
N THR A 680 34.05 -46.17 -2.09
CA THR A 680 33.09 -46.74 -1.13
C THR A 680 33.50 -46.45 0.33
N LYS A 681 32.50 -46.22 1.20
CA LYS A 681 32.30 -46.77 2.57
C LYS A 681 31.07 -46.06 3.17
N ALA A 682 29.90 -46.68 3.18
CA ALA A 682 29.41 -47.74 4.08
C ALA A 682 28.58 -47.12 5.23
N LEU A 683 27.29 -47.44 5.38
CA LEU A 683 26.41 -48.28 4.54
C LEU A 683 24.98 -47.70 4.57
#